data_AF-A0A6N7PND6-F1
#
_entry.id   AF-A0A6N7PND6-F1
#
_cell.length_a   1.000
_cell.length_b   1.000
_cell.length_c   1.000
_cell.angle_alpha   90.00
_cell.angle_beta   90.00
_cell.angle_gamma   90.00
#
_symmetry.space_group_name_H-M   'P 1'
#
loop_
_entity.id
_entity.type
_entity.pdbx_description
1 polymer ?
#
loop_
_entity_poly.entity_id
_entity_poly.type
_entity_poly.pdbx_seq_one_letter_code
_entity_poly.pdbx_strand_id
1 'polypeptide(L)'
;MSTNGMAEIDAALSKAAEAERALRRTATQADAIEQAAARLAAESEGRASSGQEQRASLDELADEVESTSATVQALARAQQRICDDAGEVLKGLEATASGLQQLAPSIGSVKNDTEAIASSAEATAAATEEIARSIKGVGANAEELAAASEELLATSITNTKDINDLAERGETNAASMEQVAATIEQMAKGIGRLASDAKGVGERITNMSGAVMSTGSALERVTRDAGEMASAVEETSATAEQMARSIKNVAESAKGLEEAATGSASRVTDIAASVEEVAVTAERNAAAIEANATAAEELARSAQSVAQGAEQINQLAAASAAASAQVEGSTRRIVEIVVDARKTADQSVVIAREGAATVGKSIAGLGDIRQAMVESAGVMKEMGRRAEEIGDIVQTINMIADRTNLLSLNASIEAARAGEHGRGFAVVAEEIRALSDRAAAASADIAKIVRGLQGTAREAVSASAEGVKTAEDASRLAADAERALGTILGGVEGLGRSVRDIERANNEQVQAVTAMTQLAARVNEEGRQIARGAAEQTSAIQSLAQGSSEMRRMARQTKEATSEQARSLRDVVRANTLLTANAEKVSRAMSEQAAGATQLAKAAVQMRTLTHQTSTAMAEQTRALGAVGALAQEVTSAAQRMITGLGEQAAGAAEVARVMDDARKQAAQVARVVAERSRAAKQVDTASRQVATLAAAVKNATGEQAKATTALAKEGESVRRIAKQTARAVAEQAETVAVLATTAARQTSAMQTITRASAEQVGVAEKLAKTFVDVRARARAVAGALLVQARDALATRDTLGQVVDQVSRLRSASAEHADTVAHLGSTFARLRGATNATAGGAASDS
;
A
#
# COMPACT_ATOMS: atom_id res chain seq x y z
N MET A 1 86.33 101.32 -1.94
CA MET A 1 85.81 99.94 -2.06
C MET A 1 84.31 99.91 -1.72
N SER A 2 83.48 100.64 -2.48
CA SER A 2 82.05 100.88 -2.15
C SER A 2 81.06 100.28 -3.15
N THR A 3 81.50 99.37 -4.03
CA THR A 3 80.65 98.77 -5.08
C THR A 3 80.58 97.24 -5.01
N ASN A 4 81.54 96.56 -4.38
CA ASN A 4 81.58 95.09 -4.32
C ASN A 4 80.65 94.48 -3.25
N GLY A 5 80.52 95.13 -2.08
CA GLY A 5 79.63 94.64 -1.01
C GLY A 5 78.14 94.74 -1.34
N MET A 6 77.74 95.72 -2.16
CA MET A 6 76.35 95.88 -2.61
C MET A 6 75.96 94.77 -3.62
N ALA A 7 76.88 94.41 -4.52
CA ALA A 7 76.68 93.33 -5.48
C ALA A 7 76.59 91.95 -4.80
N GLU A 8 77.35 91.73 -3.73
CA GLU A 8 77.26 90.51 -2.91
C GLU A 8 75.94 90.41 -2.13
N ILE A 9 75.42 91.54 -1.60
CA ILE A 9 74.10 91.58 -0.94
C ILE A 9 72.97 91.36 -1.96
N ASP A 10 73.04 91.94 -3.15
CA ASP A 10 72.04 91.72 -4.20
C ASP A 10 72.08 90.28 -4.75
N ALA A 11 73.27 89.68 -4.88
CA ALA A 11 73.42 88.26 -5.21
C ALA A 11 72.87 87.34 -4.11
N ALA A 12 73.05 87.69 -2.83
CA ALA A 12 72.51 86.95 -1.70
C ALA A 12 70.97 87.06 -1.61
N LEU A 13 70.41 88.25 -1.87
CA LEU A 13 68.95 88.46 -1.96
C LEU A 13 68.33 87.67 -3.12
N SER A 14 68.98 87.65 -4.29
CA SER A 14 68.53 86.86 -5.43
C SER A 14 68.55 85.35 -5.12
N LYS A 15 69.63 84.85 -4.51
CA LYS A 15 69.73 83.44 -4.10
C LYS A 15 68.73 83.08 -2.99
N ALA A 16 68.48 83.97 -2.04
CA ALA A 16 67.47 83.76 -0.99
C ALA A 16 66.06 83.70 -1.59
N ALA A 17 65.73 84.61 -2.53
CA ALA A 17 64.45 84.58 -3.22
C ALA A 17 64.28 83.33 -4.12
N GLU A 18 65.34 82.86 -4.76
CA GLU A 18 65.34 81.61 -5.52
C GLU A 18 65.16 80.38 -4.61
N ALA A 19 65.86 80.32 -3.47
CA ALA A 19 65.75 79.26 -2.48
C ALA A 19 64.36 79.24 -1.81
N GLU A 20 63.79 80.40 -1.46
CA GLU A 20 62.43 80.52 -0.94
C GLU A 20 61.40 80.01 -1.94
N ARG A 21 61.50 80.42 -3.22
CA ARG A 21 60.60 79.92 -4.28
C ARG A 21 60.75 78.42 -4.50
N ALA A 22 61.97 77.89 -4.44
CA ALA A 22 62.21 76.45 -4.57
C ALA A 22 61.59 75.68 -3.40
N LEU A 23 61.78 76.13 -2.15
CA LEU A 23 61.20 75.52 -0.95
C LEU A 23 59.67 75.59 -0.94
N ARG A 24 59.09 76.72 -1.36
CA ARG A 24 57.63 76.84 -1.52
C ARG A 24 57.09 75.92 -2.62
N ARG A 25 57.81 75.75 -3.73
CA ARG A 25 57.47 74.75 -4.77
C ARG A 25 57.52 73.33 -4.22
N THR A 26 58.55 72.98 -3.46
CA THR A 26 58.67 71.67 -2.80
C THR A 26 57.52 71.44 -1.82
N ALA A 27 57.12 72.45 -1.04
CA ALA A 27 55.97 72.35 -0.15
C ALA A 27 54.65 72.12 -0.92
N THR A 28 54.43 72.80 -2.05
CA THR A 28 53.25 72.55 -2.90
C THR A 28 53.26 71.18 -3.58
N GLN A 29 54.43 70.67 -3.97
CA GLN A 29 54.56 69.31 -4.53
C GLN A 29 54.34 68.24 -3.46
N ALA A 30 54.85 68.46 -2.24
CA ALA A 30 54.59 67.61 -1.09
C ALA A 30 53.08 67.56 -0.76
N ASP A 31 52.39 68.70 -0.78
CA ASP A 31 50.93 68.77 -0.58
C ASP A 31 50.16 67.96 -1.65
N ALA A 32 50.56 68.05 -2.92
CA ALA A 32 49.97 67.26 -4.00
C ALA A 32 50.20 65.74 -3.84
N ILE A 33 51.41 65.34 -3.40
CA ILE A 33 51.74 63.94 -3.13
C ILE A 33 50.96 63.42 -1.91
N GLU A 34 50.81 64.23 -0.86
CA GLU A 34 50.03 63.92 0.33
C GLU A 34 48.55 63.67 -0.02
N GLN A 35 47.95 64.56 -0.82
CA GLN A 35 46.57 64.39 -1.29
C GLN A 35 46.39 63.16 -2.19
N ALA A 36 47.36 62.87 -3.06
CA ALA A 36 47.33 61.68 -3.93
C ALA A 36 47.46 60.38 -3.12
N ALA A 37 48.38 60.34 -2.15
CA ALA A 37 48.58 59.19 -1.28
C ALA A 37 47.36 58.95 -0.36
N ALA A 38 46.74 60.01 0.16
CA ALA A 38 45.50 59.92 0.94
C ALA A 38 44.31 59.37 0.11
N ARG A 39 44.17 59.79 -1.15
CA ARG A 39 43.16 59.23 -2.06
C ARG A 39 43.39 57.76 -2.35
N LEU A 40 44.63 57.37 -2.66
CA LEU A 40 44.99 55.97 -2.91
C LEU A 40 44.82 55.08 -1.66
N ALA A 41 45.04 55.64 -0.46
CA ALA A 41 44.79 54.94 0.79
C ALA A 41 43.28 54.69 1.01
N ALA A 42 42.44 55.68 0.74
CA ALA A 42 40.99 55.56 0.80
C ALA A 42 40.43 54.56 -0.25
N GLU A 43 40.98 54.58 -1.48
CA GLU A 43 40.64 53.59 -2.51
C GLU A 43 41.06 52.16 -2.10
N SER A 44 42.21 52.02 -1.44
CA SER A 44 42.70 50.72 -0.94
C SER A 44 41.85 50.20 0.22
N GLU A 45 41.39 51.09 1.10
CA GLU A 45 40.44 50.76 2.18
C GLU A 45 39.06 50.36 1.61
N GLY A 46 38.58 51.07 0.58
CA GLY A 46 37.36 50.70 -0.15
C GLY A 46 37.46 49.34 -0.84
N ARG A 47 38.60 49.02 -1.47
CA ARG A 47 38.87 47.69 -2.06
C ARG A 47 38.90 46.59 -1.01
N ALA A 48 39.46 46.84 0.17
CA ALA A 48 39.47 45.88 1.27
C ALA A 48 38.06 45.59 1.80
N SER A 49 37.23 46.63 1.98
CA SER A 49 35.83 46.49 2.41
C SER A 49 35.00 45.71 1.38
N SER A 50 35.12 46.07 0.09
CA SER A 50 34.42 45.37 -0.99
C SER A 50 34.85 43.91 -1.11
N GLY A 51 36.15 43.61 -0.93
CA GLY A 51 36.64 42.23 -0.90
C GLY A 51 36.12 41.42 0.30
N GLN A 52 35.92 42.06 1.46
CA GLN A 52 35.31 41.42 2.63
C GLN A 52 33.82 41.14 2.45
N GLU A 53 33.06 42.07 1.86
CA GLU A 53 31.64 41.85 1.52
C GLU A 53 31.47 40.72 0.51
N GLN A 54 32.24 40.73 -0.59
CA GLN A 54 32.22 39.67 -1.59
C GLN A 54 32.58 38.30 -1.01
N ARG A 55 33.53 38.27 -0.06
CA ARG A 55 33.88 37.05 0.67
C ARG A 55 32.70 36.57 1.53
N ALA A 56 32.06 37.44 2.29
CA ALA A 56 30.92 37.07 3.14
C ALA A 56 29.78 36.47 2.30
N SER A 57 29.47 37.06 1.14
CA SER A 57 28.48 36.50 0.21
C SER A 57 28.91 35.16 -0.40
N LEU A 58 30.21 34.93 -0.63
CA LEU A 58 30.71 33.63 -1.12
C LEU A 58 30.74 32.55 -0.04
N ASP A 59 30.99 32.92 1.22
CA ASP A 59 30.89 32.00 2.36
C ASP A 59 29.41 31.60 2.58
N GLU A 60 28.48 32.54 2.51
CA GLU A 60 27.02 32.28 2.56
C GLU A 60 26.56 31.36 1.41
N LEU A 61 27.01 31.64 0.18
CA LEU A 61 26.76 30.77 -0.97
C LEU A 61 27.35 29.36 -0.78
N ALA A 62 28.54 29.25 -0.18
CA ALA A 62 29.16 27.95 0.08
C ALA A 62 28.37 27.12 1.11
N ASP A 63 27.79 27.78 2.11
CA ASP A 63 26.94 27.15 3.13
C ASP A 63 25.57 26.74 2.54
N GLU A 64 24.99 27.55 1.66
CA GLU A 64 23.75 27.22 0.96
C GLU A 64 23.94 26.05 -0.03
N VAL A 65 25.08 26.02 -0.72
CA VAL A 65 25.50 24.88 -1.55
C VAL A 65 25.74 23.62 -0.71
N GLU A 66 26.23 23.75 0.52
CA GLU A 66 26.42 22.62 1.45
C GLU A 66 25.08 22.03 1.92
N SER A 67 24.12 22.89 2.27
CA SER A 67 22.74 22.50 2.58
C SER A 67 22.06 21.81 1.39
N THR A 68 22.22 22.37 0.19
CA THR A 68 21.69 21.80 -1.05
C THR A 68 22.35 20.45 -1.38
N SER A 69 23.67 20.32 -1.17
CA SER A 69 24.37 19.05 -1.33
C SER A 69 23.86 17.98 -0.35
N ALA A 70 23.56 18.34 0.90
CA ALA A 70 23.04 17.41 1.90
C ALA A 70 21.64 16.91 1.54
N THR A 71 20.77 17.80 1.04
CA THR A 71 19.42 17.41 0.58
C THR A 71 19.47 16.54 -0.68
N VAL A 72 20.36 16.83 -1.64
CA VAL A 72 20.58 15.97 -2.82
C VAL A 72 21.11 14.58 -2.43
N GLN A 73 22.00 14.49 -1.44
CA GLN A 73 22.45 13.19 -0.91
C GLN A 73 21.33 12.43 -0.19
N ALA A 74 20.47 13.12 0.56
CA ALA A 74 19.31 12.51 1.18
C ALA A 74 18.33 11.96 0.13
N LEU A 75 18.11 12.71 -0.96
CA LEU A 75 17.31 12.28 -2.11
C LEU A 75 17.93 11.06 -2.81
N ALA A 76 19.25 11.04 -3.00
CA ALA A 76 19.97 9.88 -3.56
C ALA A 76 19.74 8.61 -2.72
N ARG A 77 19.84 8.72 -1.39
CA ARG A 77 19.58 7.59 -0.46
C ARG A 77 18.12 7.16 -0.47
N ALA A 78 17.18 8.09 -0.61
CA ALA A 78 15.77 7.78 -0.73
C ALA A 78 15.46 7.04 -2.04
N GLN A 79 16.02 7.50 -3.16
CA GLN A 79 15.88 6.81 -4.45
C GLN A 79 16.56 5.44 -4.48
N GLN A 80 17.70 5.28 -3.79
CA GLN A 80 18.33 3.98 -3.64
C GLN A 80 17.41 2.99 -2.91
N ARG A 81 16.78 3.42 -1.80
CA ARG A 81 15.79 2.59 -1.10
C ARG A 81 14.61 2.22 -1.99
N ILE A 82 14.08 3.16 -2.76
CA ILE A 82 13.01 2.88 -3.73
C ILE A 82 13.47 1.85 -4.77
N CYS A 83 14.71 1.94 -5.24
CA CYS A 83 15.27 0.97 -6.18
C CYS A 83 15.39 -0.44 -5.56
N ASP A 84 15.85 -0.52 -4.30
CA ASP A 84 15.99 -1.77 -3.57
C ASP A 84 14.61 -2.41 -3.29
N ASP A 85 13.64 -1.61 -2.80
CA ASP A 85 12.25 -2.03 -2.54
C ASP A 85 11.56 -2.48 -3.83
N ALA A 86 11.73 -1.72 -4.94
CA ALA A 86 11.20 -2.11 -6.24
C ALA A 86 11.82 -3.43 -6.73
N GLY A 87 13.10 -3.67 -6.44
CA GLY A 87 13.78 -4.93 -6.75
C GLY A 87 13.25 -6.13 -5.97
N GLU A 88 12.95 -5.95 -4.68
CA GLU A 88 12.28 -6.96 -3.84
C GLU A 88 10.88 -7.29 -4.39
N VAL A 89 10.09 -6.26 -4.71
CA VAL A 89 8.76 -6.44 -5.31
C VAL A 89 8.86 -7.12 -6.67
N LEU A 90 9.87 -6.81 -7.47
CA LEU A 90 10.13 -7.47 -8.75
C LEU A 90 10.32 -8.99 -8.58
N LYS A 91 11.17 -9.39 -7.64
CA LYS A 91 11.42 -10.81 -7.32
C LYS A 91 10.14 -11.50 -6.86
N GLY A 92 9.33 -10.84 -6.04
CA GLY A 92 8.03 -11.35 -5.60
C GLY A 92 7.06 -11.56 -6.77
N LEU A 93 6.98 -10.60 -7.70
CA LEU A 93 6.16 -10.69 -8.90
C LEU A 93 6.64 -11.79 -9.86
N GLU A 94 7.95 -11.93 -10.05
CA GLU A 94 8.54 -13.00 -10.87
C GLU A 94 8.27 -14.39 -10.26
N ALA A 95 8.38 -14.53 -8.94
CA ALA A 95 8.02 -15.76 -8.24
C ALA A 95 6.52 -16.07 -8.37
N THR A 96 5.66 -15.05 -8.26
CA THR A 96 4.21 -15.21 -8.43
C THR A 96 3.84 -15.60 -9.86
N ALA A 97 4.46 -14.97 -10.86
CA ALA A 97 4.27 -15.30 -12.26
C ALA A 97 4.71 -16.73 -12.57
N SER A 98 5.88 -17.15 -12.05
CA SER A 98 6.37 -18.52 -12.17
C SER A 98 5.42 -19.52 -11.49
N GLY A 99 4.93 -19.21 -10.29
CA GLY A 99 3.94 -20.04 -9.59
C GLY A 99 2.64 -20.20 -10.37
N LEU A 100 2.10 -19.11 -10.93
CA LEU A 100 0.91 -19.16 -11.79
C LEU A 100 1.15 -19.95 -13.08
N GLN A 101 2.36 -19.86 -13.65
CA GLN A 101 2.75 -20.59 -14.86
C GLN A 101 2.88 -22.11 -14.60
N GLN A 102 3.25 -22.52 -13.38
CA GLN A 102 3.24 -23.93 -12.95
C GLN A 102 1.84 -24.44 -12.58
N LEU A 103 0.97 -23.56 -12.07
CA LEU A 103 -0.41 -23.90 -11.71
C LEU A 103 -1.29 -24.19 -12.94
N ALA A 104 -1.08 -23.46 -14.03
CA ALA A 104 -1.86 -23.61 -15.27
C ALA A 104 -1.91 -25.06 -15.83
N PRO A 105 -0.79 -25.77 -16.03
CA PRO A 105 -0.83 -27.16 -16.49
C PRO A 105 -1.44 -28.12 -15.44
N SER A 106 -1.28 -27.83 -14.15
CA SER A 106 -1.86 -28.66 -13.07
C SER A 106 -3.38 -28.58 -13.06
N ILE A 107 -3.96 -27.37 -13.20
CA ILE A 107 -5.40 -27.17 -13.37
C ILE A 107 -5.90 -27.80 -14.68
N GLY A 108 -5.10 -27.74 -15.74
CA GLY A 108 -5.39 -28.42 -17.01
C GLY A 108 -5.49 -29.95 -16.85
N SER A 109 -4.59 -30.56 -16.07
CA SER A 109 -4.65 -32.00 -15.73
C SER A 109 -5.93 -32.32 -14.95
N VAL A 110 -6.22 -31.56 -13.90
CA VAL A 110 -7.42 -31.77 -13.07
C VAL A 110 -8.71 -31.63 -13.91
N LYS A 111 -8.75 -30.70 -14.86
CA LYS A 111 -9.86 -30.57 -15.81
C LYS A 111 -10.05 -31.85 -16.62
N ASN A 112 -8.97 -32.35 -17.23
CA ASN A 112 -9.01 -33.58 -18.04
C ASN A 112 -9.44 -34.80 -17.19
N ASP A 113 -8.92 -34.92 -15.97
CA ASP A 113 -9.28 -36.00 -15.05
C ASP A 113 -10.77 -35.91 -14.65
N THR A 114 -11.30 -34.70 -14.44
CA THR A 114 -12.71 -34.49 -14.10
C THR A 114 -13.64 -34.81 -15.28
N GLU A 115 -13.22 -34.48 -16.52
CA GLU A 115 -13.94 -34.85 -17.75
C GLU A 115 -13.93 -36.37 -17.96
N ALA A 116 -12.81 -37.05 -17.68
CA ALA A 116 -12.71 -38.51 -17.73
C ALA A 116 -13.60 -39.19 -16.67
N ILE A 117 -13.64 -38.67 -15.44
CA ILE A 117 -14.53 -39.15 -14.38
C ILE A 117 -16.00 -38.98 -14.78
N ALA A 118 -16.37 -37.84 -15.39
CA ALA A 118 -17.73 -37.61 -15.88
C ALA A 118 -18.14 -38.62 -16.96
N SER A 119 -17.26 -38.91 -17.92
CA SER A 119 -17.49 -39.93 -18.96
C SER A 119 -17.59 -41.34 -18.37
N SER A 120 -16.76 -41.68 -17.39
CA SER A 120 -16.78 -42.99 -16.72
C SER A 120 -18.05 -43.18 -15.88
N ALA A 121 -18.49 -42.14 -15.17
CA ALA A 121 -19.75 -42.15 -14.43
C ALA A 121 -20.96 -42.36 -15.37
N GLU A 122 -20.92 -41.80 -16.58
CA GLU A 122 -21.97 -41.96 -17.59
C GLU A 122 -22.04 -43.39 -18.14
N ALA A 123 -20.87 -44.02 -18.39
CA ALA A 123 -20.80 -45.43 -18.76
C ALA A 123 -21.28 -46.37 -17.63
N THR A 124 -20.95 -46.05 -16.38
CA THR A 124 -21.35 -46.83 -15.20
C THR A 124 -22.86 -46.74 -14.94
N ALA A 125 -23.45 -45.56 -15.15
CA ALA A 125 -24.91 -45.35 -15.08
C ALA A 125 -25.65 -46.17 -16.15
N ALA A 126 -25.15 -46.20 -17.39
CA ALA A 126 -25.74 -47.01 -18.46
C ALA A 126 -25.68 -48.52 -18.16
N ALA A 127 -24.55 -49.01 -17.65
CA ALA A 127 -24.39 -50.42 -17.27
C ALA A 127 -25.30 -50.83 -16.09
N THR A 128 -25.50 -49.95 -15.10
CA THR A 128 -26.39 -50.22 -13.96
C THR A 128 -27.87 -50.24 -14.38
N GLU A 129 -28.27 -49.43 -15.36
CA GLU A 129 -29.62 -49.46 -15.94
C GLU A 129 -29.91 -50.76 -16.72
N GLU A 130 -28.90 -51.33 -17.36
CA GLU A 130 -28.99 -52.61 -18.07
C GLU A 130 -29.09 -53.78 -17.08
N ILE A 131 -28.29 -53.77 -16.01
CA ILE A 131 -28.36 -54.75 -14.92
C ILE A 131 -29.73 -54.71 -14.24
N ALA A 132 -30.29 -53.53 -13.98
CA ALA A 132 -31.61 -53.38 -13.39
C ALA A 132 -32.73 -53.97 -14.27
N ARG A 133 -32.63 -53.82 -15.60
CA ARG A 133 -33.55 -54.46 -16.56
C ARG A 133 -33.43 -55.98 -16.54
N SER A 134 -32.21 -56.51 -16.46
CA SER A 134 -31.94 -57.95 -16.40
C SER A 134 -32.50 -58.59 -15.11
N ILE A 135 -32.28 -57.97 -13.94
CA ILE A 135 -32.80 -58.44 -12.64
C ILE A 135 -34.34 -58.50 -12.66
N LYS A 136 -35.00 -57.52 -13.28
CA LYS A 136 -36.46 -57.50 -13.44
C LYS A 136 -36.98 -58.66 -14.31
N GLY A 137 -36.22 -59.06 -15.33
CA GLY A 137 -36.53 -60.23 -16.16
C GLY A 137 -36.40 -61.56 -15.42
N VAL A 138 -35.37 -61.71 -14.58
CA VAL A 138 -35.18 -62.92 -13.74
C VAL A 138 -36.32 -63.08 -12.72
N GLY A 139 -36.82 -61.98 -12.15
CA GLY A 139 -37.98 -61.99 -11.25
C GLY A 139 -39.28 -62.45 -11.92
N ALA A 140 -39.53 -62.06 -13.18
CA ALA A 140 -40.69 -62.49 -13.94
C ALA A 140 -40.66 -64.00 -14.27
N ASN A 141 -39.48 -64.53 -14.63
CA ASN A 141 -39.31 -65.97 -14.89
C ASN A 141 -39.54 -66.81 -13.62
N ALA A 142 -39.23 -66.28 -12.42
CA ALA A 142 -39.51 -66.97 -11.16
C ALA A 142 -41.01 -67.05 -10.83
N GLU A 143 -41.83 -66.10 -11.29
CA GLU A 143 -43.29 -66.13 -11.17
C GLU A 143 -43.95 -67.17 -12.09
N GLU A 144 -43.48 -67.29 -13.34
CA GLU A 144 -43.94 -68.36 -14.25
C GLU A 144 -43.59 -69.76 -13.72
N LEU A 145 -42.40 -69.94 -13.15
CA LEU A 145 -41.98 -71.23 -12.58
C LEU A 145 -42.82 -71.63 -11.34
N ALA A 146 -43.26 -70.65 -10.54
CA ALA A 146 -44.14 -70.88 -9.41
C ALA A 146 -45.56 -71.28 -9.86
N ALA A 147 -46.10 -70.61 -10.89
CA ALA A 147 -47.41 -70.94 -11.45
C ALA A 147 -47.45 -72.34 -12.09
N ALA A 148 -46.40 -72.73 -12.84
CA ALA A 148 -46.29 -74.06 -13.42
C ALA A 148 -46.21 -75.20 -12.37
N SER A 149 -45.68 -74.91 -11.17
CA SER A 149 -45.61 -75.90 -10.08
C SER A 149 -46.96 -76.13 -9.38
N GLU A 150 -47.85 -75.14 -9.34
CA GLU A 150 -49.21 -75.30 -8.79
C GLU A 150 -50.10 -76.17 -9.71
N GLU A 151 -49.93 -76.08 -11.02
CA GLU A 151 -50.66 -76.87 -12.02
C GLU A 151 -50.29 -78.37 -11.95
N LEU A 152 -49.02 -78.70 -11.74
CA LEU A 152 -48.53 -80.07 -11.52
C LEU A 152 -49.10 -80.72 -10.24
N LEU A 153 -49.29 -79.93 -9.17
CA LEU A 153 -49.88 -80.38 -7.91
C LEU A 153 -51.36 -80.75 -8.06
N ALA A 154 -52.13 -79.98 -8.84
CA ALA A 154 -53.54 -80.25 -9.12
C ALA A 154 -53.73 -81.56 -9.93
N THR A 155 -52.81 -81.84 -10.85
CA THR A 155 -52.84 -83.04 -11.70
C THR A 155 -52.54 -84.32 -10.90
N SER A 156 -51.66 -84.24 -9.89
CA SER A 156 -51.29 -85.37 -9.01
C SER A 156 -52.40 -85.84 -8.07
N ILE A 157 -53.21 -84.90 -7.55
CA ILE A 157 -54.35 -85.19 -6.67
C ILE A 157 -55.44 -85.98 -7.41
N THR A 158 -55.63 -85.70 -8.71
CA THR A 158 -56.63 -86.34 -9.57
C THR A 158 -56.29 -87.81 -9.85
N ASN A 159 -55.02 -88.12 -10.12
CA ASN A 159 -54.53 -89.50 -10.33
C ASN A 159 -54.63 -90.42 -9.10
N THR A 160 -54.75 -89.87 -7.89
CA THR A 160 -54.87 -90.66 -6.65
C THR A 160 -56.32 -91.12 -6.40
N LYS A 161 -57.30 -90.42 -6.99
CA LYS A 161 -58.73 -90.70 -6.83
C LYS A 161 -59.17 -91.92 -7.66
N ASP A 162 -58.64 -92.08 -8.87
CA ASP A 162 -58.98 -93.17 -9.80
C ASP A 162 -58.48 -94.56 -9.35
N ILE A 163 -57.51 -94.60 -8.41
CA ILE A 163 -56.92 -95.84 -7.90
C ILE A 163 -57.78 -96.48 -6.78
N ASN A 164 -58.66 -95.71 -6.13
CA ASN A 164 -59.47 -96.20 -5.00
C ASN A 164 -60.77 -96.93 -5.41
N ASP A 165 -61.29 -96.71 -6.62
CA ASP A 165 -62.57 -97.32 -7.08
C ASP A 165 -62.45 -98.81 -7.48
N LEU A 166 -61.23 -99.35 -7.59
CA LEU A 166 -61.01 -100.74 -8.06
C LEU A 166 -61.03 -101.77 -6.91
N ALA A 167 -61.08 -101.34 -5.65
CA ALA A 167 -60.98 -102.20 -4.46
C ALA A 167 -62.33 -102.74 -3.92
N GLU A 168 -63.47 -102.24 -4.43
CA GLU A 168 -64.79 -102.46 -3.82
C GLU A 168 -65.54 -103.75 -4.29
N ARG A 169 -64.89 -104.65 -5.05
CA ARG A 169 -65.56 -105.83 -5.66
C ARG A 169 -65.14 -107.22 -5.12
N GLY A 170 -64.37 -107.30 -4.03
CA GLY A 170 -63.75 -108.56 -3.56
C GLY A 170 -64.34 -109.21 -2.31
N GLU A 171 -65.47 -108.72 -1.79
CA GLU A 171 -65.90 -108.98 -0.41
C GLU A 171 -67.15 -109.87 -0.28
N THR A 172 -67.26 -110.94 -1.07
CA THR A 172 -68.41 -111.88 -0.99
C THR A 172 -68.02 -113.34 -1.27
N ASN A 173 -67.40 -114.04 -0.30
CA ASN A 173 -67.52 -115.51 -0.11
C ASN A 173 -66.68 -116.01 1.08
N ALA A 174 -67.16 -115.77 2.31
CA ALA A 174 -66.57 -116.29 3.55
C ALA A 174 -67.61 -116.88 4.52
N ALA A 175 -68.72 -117.45 4.03
CA ALA A 175 -69.74 -117.99 4.92
C ALA A 175 -70.32 -119.30 4.38
N SER A 176 -69.69 -120.42 4.73
CA SER A 176 -70.37 -121.69 5.03
C SER A 176 -69.40 -122.67 5.70
N MET A 177 -69.43 -122.71 7.04
CA MET A 177 -70.02 -123.83 7.81
C MET A 177 -69.06 -125.03 7.94
N GLU A 178 -68.27 -125.20 9.01
CA GLU A 178 -68.67 -125.23 10.43
C GLU A 178 -69.84 -126.21 10.67
N GLN A 179 -69.56 -127.53 10.74
CA GLN A 179 -70.32 -128.57 11.49
C GLN A 179 -70.06 -129.98 10.93
N VAL A 180 -68.94 -130.61 11.28
CA VAL A 180 -68.96 -132.04 11.70
C VAL A 180 -68.00 -132.22 12.89
N ALA A 181 -67.95 -131.18 13.73
CA ALA A 181 -67.35 -131.28 15.04
C ALA A 181 -67.98 -132.47 15.80
N ALA A 182 -67.10 -133.25 16.41
CA ALA A 182 -67.21 -133.59 17.83
C ALA A 182 -67.65 -135.00 18.27
N THR A 183 -67.83 -136.03 17.43
CA THR A 183 -68.19 -137.34 18.02
C THR A 183 -67.51 -138.54 17.38
N ILE A 184 -66.22 -138.73 17.69
CA ILE A 184 -65.67 -140.01 18.24
C ILE A 184 -64.16 -139.79 18.49
N GLU A 185 -63.91 -138.83 19.38
CA GLU A 185 -62.64 -138.46 20.00
C GLU A 185 -62.02 -139.56 20.89
N GLN A 186 -62.69 -140.70 21.10
CA GLN A 186 -62.42 -141.49 22.29
C GLN A 186 -61.78 -142.86 22.10
N MET A 187 -61.78 -143.47 20.91
CA MET A 187 -61.62 -144.93 20.92
C MET A 187 -60.24 -145.55 20.70
N ALA A 188 -59.17 -144.85 20.32
CA ALA A 188 -57.91 -145.58 20.15
C ALA A 188 -56.62 -144.76 20.27
N LYS A 189 -56.59 -143.80 21.21
CA LYS A 189 -55.39 -143.08 21.70
C LYS A 189 -54.28 -143.98 22.30
N GLY A 190 -54.30 -145.29 22.12
CA GLY A 190 -53.37 -146.25 22.75
C GLY A 190 -52.22 -146.73 21.88
N ILE A 191 -52.33 -146.66 20.56
CA ILE A 191 -51.36 -147.22 19.61
C ILE A 191 -51.07 -146.14 18.55
N GLY A 192 -49.95 -145.44 18.54
CA GLY A 192 -48.78 -145.55 19.40
C GLY A 192 -47.83 -144.42 19.02
N ARG A 193 -47.43 -143.67 20.04
CA ARG A 193 -46.56 -142.49 20.03
C ARG A 193 -45.25 -142.65 19.24
N LEU A 194 -44.90 -143.85 18.78
CA LEU A 194 -43.74 -144.13 17.93
C LEU A 194 -43.82 -143.54 16.50
N ALA A 195 -45.00 -143.22 15.96
CA ALA A 195 -45.11 -142.52 14.66
C ALA A 195 -44.81 -141.00 14.74
N SER A 196 -44.72 -140.45 15.97
CA SER A 196 -44.52 -139.01 16.21
C SER A 196 -43.04 -138.61 16.14
N ASP A 197 -42.11 -139.45 16.59
CA ASP A 197 -40.68 -139.11 16.63
C ASP A 197 -40.03 -139.06 15.23
N ALA A 198 -40.53 -139.88 14.29
CA ALA A 198 -40.06 -139.88 12.89
C ALA A 198 -40.49 -138.63 12.10
N LYS A 199 -41.56 -137.93 12.53
CA LYS A 199 -42.04 -136.69 11.90
C LYS A 199 -41.24 -135.46 12.37
N GLY A 200 -40.67 -135.49 13.59
CA GLY A 200 -39.89 -134.39 14.17
C GLY A 200 -38.52 -134.12 13.52
N VAL A 201 -37.94 -135.10 12.81
CA VAL A 201 -36.68 -134.92 12.07
C VAL A 201 -36.90 -134.21 10.71
N GLY A 202 -38.05 -134.42 10.05
CA GLY A 202 -38.40 -133.77 8.78
C GLY A 202 -38.75 -132.29 8.90
N GLU A 203 -39.38 -131.88 10.00
CA GLU A 203 -39.66 -130.46 10.28
C GLU A 203 -38.37 -129.66 10.55
N ARG A 204 -37.35 -130.26 11.18
CA ARG A 204 -36.06 -129.61 11.44
C ARG A 204 -35.24 -129.30 10.17
N ILE A 205 -35.34 -130.11 9.12
CA ILE A 205 -34.63 -129.89 7.84
C ILE A 205 -35.30 -128.78 7.01
N THR A 206 -36.63 -128.71 7.04
CA THR A 206 -37.39 -127.64 6.37
C THR A 206 -37.09 -126.27 7.01
N ASN A 207 -36.95 -126.23 8.34
CA ASN A 207 -36.51 -125.03 9.06
C ASN A 207 -35.05 -124.64 8.75
N MET A 208 -34.14 -125.62 8.54
CA MET A 208 -32.74 -125.36 8.18
C MET A 208 -32.62 -124.71 6.78
N SER A 209 -33.36 -125.20 5.78
CA SER A 209 -33.36 -124.57 4.43
C SER A 209 -33.96 -123.15 4.44
N GLY A 210 -35.00 -122.91 5.26
CA GLY A 210 -35.54 -121.57 5.48
C GLY A 210 -34.52 -120.62 6.12
N ALA A 211 -33.74 -121.10 7.10
CA ALA A 211 -32.67 -120.32 7.73
C ALA A 211 -31.51 -119.98 6.77
N VAL A 212 -31.12 -120.90 5.89
CA VAL A 212 -30.08 -120.67 4.87
C VAL A 212 -30.54 -119.60 3.85
N MET A 213 -31.77 -119.68 3.34
CA MET A 213 -32.31 -118.65 2.43
C MET A 213 -32.47 -117.29 3.11
N SER A 214 -32.93 -117.27 4.37
CA SER A 214 -33.01 -116.04 5.17
C SER A 214 -31.63 -115.40 5.37
N THR A 215 -30.60 -116.20 5.61
CA THR A 215 -29.22 -115.71 5.78
C THR A 215 -28.62 -115.17 4.47
N GLY A 216 -28.89 -115.81 3.33
CA GLY A 216 -28.51 -115.30 2.01
C GLY A 216 -29.14 -113.92 1.70
N SER A 217 -30.44 -113.76 1.97
CA SER A 217 -31.12 -112.47 1.80
C SER A 217 -30.65 -111.39 2.78
N ALA A 218 -30.11 -111.77 3.94
CA ALA A 218 -29.49 -110.85 4.88
C ALA A 218 -28.12 -110.38 4.38
N LEU A 219 -27.30 -111.27 3.81
CA LEU A 219 -26.01 -110.90 3.21
C LEU A 219 -26.17 -110.00 1.98
N GLU A 220 -27.18 -110.23 1.14
CA GLU A 220 -27.48 -109.34 0.01
C GLU A 220 -27.91 -107.93 0.49
N ARG A 221 -28.64 -107.83 1.61
CA ARG A 221 -28.96 -106.54 2.23
C ARG A 221 -27.71 -105.83 2.74
N VAL A 222 -26.86 -106.51 3.52
CA VAL A 222 -25.61 -105.91 4.03
C VAL A 222 -24.69 -105.47 2.88
N THR A 223 -24.66 -106.20 1.76
CA THR A 223 -23.89 -105.83 0.58
C THR A 223 -24.44 -104.57 -0.10
N ARG A 224 -25.77 -104.42 -0.17
CA ARG A 224 -26.42 -103.20 -0.66
C ARG A 224 -26.16 -102.02 0.28
N ASP A 225 -26.34 -102.21 1.58
CA ASP A 225 -26.09 -101.19 2.61
C ASP A 225 -24.63 -100.73 2.60
N ALA A 226 -23.67 -101.63 2.35
CA ALA A 226 -22.26 -101.28 2.17
C ALA A 226 -22.02 -100.44 0.90
N GLY A 227 -22.75 -100.68 -0.19
CA GLY A 227 -22.69 -99.86 -1.41
C GLY A 227 -23.26 -98.44 -1.21
N GLU A 228 -24.37 -98.33 -0.48
CA GLU A 228 -24.95 -97.05 -0.09
C GLU A 228 -24.01 -96.28 0.85
N MET A 229 -23.41 -96.97 1.82
CA MET A 229 -22.42 -96.38 2.74
C MET A 229 -21.17 -95.89 2.01
N ALA A 230 -20.69 -96.60 0.98
CA ALA A 230 -19.55 -96.14 0.18
C ALA A 230 -19.85 -94.81 -0.55
N SER A 231 -21.05 -94.69 -1.10
CA SER A 231 -21.49 -93.45 -1.78
C SER A 231 -21.61 -92.28 -0.79
N ALA A 232 -22.19 -92.52 0.39
CA ALA A 232 -22.30 -91.51 1.45
C ALA A 232 -20.92 -91.05 1.99
N VAL A 233 -19.94 -91.96 2.05
CA VAL A 233 -18.57 -91.62 2.45
C VAL A 233 -17.87 -90.76 1.39
N GLU A 234 -18.09 -90.99 0.10
CA GLU A 234 -17.56 -90.13 -0.97
C GLU A 234 -18.16 -88.72 -0.93
N GLU A 235 -19.46 -88.61 -0.68
CA GLU A 235 -20.13 -87.31 -0.47
C GLU A 235 -19.60 -86.58 0.77
N THR A 236 -19.37 -87.31 1.87
CA THR A 236 -18.77 -86.75 3.09
C THR A 236 -17.34 -86.25 2.86
N SER A 237 -16.56 -86.94 2.00
CA SER A 237 -15.21 -86.51 1.64
C SER A 237 -15.23 -85.24 0.79
N ALA A 238 -16.13 -85.17 -0.21
CA ALA A 238 -16.27 -83.99 -1.07
C ALA A 238 -16.71 -82.75 -0.28
N THR A 239 -17.64 -82.92 0.66
CA THR A 239 -18.10 -81.84 1.56
C THR A 239 -16.99 -81.39 2.52
N ALA A 240 -16.18 -82.31 3.06
CA ALA A 240 -15.02 -81.97 3.88
C ALA A 240 -13.96 -81.14 3.10
N GLU A 241 -13.71 -81.48 1.83
CA GLU A 241 -12.81 -80.71 0.96
C GLU A 241 -13.34 -79.31 0.65
N GLN A 242 -14.64 -79.21 0.33
CA GLN A 242 -15.28 -77.91 0.09
C GLN A 242 -15.23 -77.02 1.34
N MET A 243 -15.47 -77.61 2.52
CA MET A 243 -15.37 -76.91 3.80
C MET A 243 -13.94 -76.43 4.07
N ALA A 244 -12.91 -77.24 3.80
CA ALA A 244 -11.51 -76.82 3.95
C ALA A 244 -11.15 -75.62 3.05
N ARG A 245 -11.64 -75.60 1.80
CA ARG A 245 -11.45 -74.45 0.89
C ARG A 245 -12.19 -73.20 1.39
N SER A 246 -13.42 -73.35 1.86
CA SER A 246 -14.20 -72.24 2.41
C SER A 246 -13.55 -71.65 3.66
N ILE A 247 -13.07 -72.49 4.58
CA ILE A 247 -12.37 -72.07 5.80
C ILE A 247 -11.11 -71.27 5.45
N LYS A 248 -10.35 -71.73 4.45
CA LYS A 248 -9.17 -71.01 3.96
C LYS A 248 -9.52 -69.60 3.44
N ASN A 249 -10.56 -69.48 2.61
CA ASN A 249 -10.98 -68.19 2.06
C ASN A 249 -11.46 -67.22 3.16
N VAL A 250 -12.18 -67.73 4.17
CA VAL A 250 -12.62 -66.90 5.31
C VAL A 250 -11.44 -66.48 6.19
N ALA A 251 -10.45 -67.35 6.40
CA ALA A 251 -9.23 -67.01 7.13
C ALA A 251 -8.39 -65.95 6.41
N GLU A 252 -8.23 -66.06 5.08
CA GLU A 252 -7.56 -65.05 4.26
C GLU A 252 -8.32 -63.72 4.28
N SER A 253 -9.65 -63.75 4.23
CA SER A 253 -10.49 -62.55 4.34
C SER A 253 -10.36 -61.88 5.72
N ALA A 254 -10.30 -62.67 6.80
CA ALA A 254 -10.10 -62.16 8.16
C ALA A 254 -8.73 -61.48 8.30
N LYS A 255 -7.68 -62.08 7.71
CA LYS A 255 -6.34 -61.47 7.68
C LYS A 255 -6.33 -60.18 6.85
N GLY A 256 -6.96 -60.16 5.69
CA GLY A 256 -7.10 -58.95 4.88
C GLY A 256 -7.86 -57.83 5.61
N LEU A 257 -8.88 -58.19 6.42
CA LEU A 257 -9.61 -57.24 7.26
C LEU A 257 -8.74 -56.65 8.36
N GLU A 258 -7.84 -57.44 8.96
CA GLU A 258 -6.88 -57.00 9.98
C GLU A 258 -5.86 -56.01 9.40
N GLU A 259 -5.31 -56.30 8.22
CA GLU A 259 -4.40 -55.42 7.49
C GLU A 259 -5.09 -54.11 7.09
N ALA A 260 -6.33 -54.19 6.59
CA ALA A 260 -7.15 -53.03 6.24
C ALA A 260 -7.50 -52.17 7.46
N ALA A 261 -7.85 -52.79 8.59
CA ALA A 261 -8.09 -52.08 9.85
C ALA A 261 -6.82 -51.36 10.32
N THR A 262 -5.66 -52.02 10.26
CA THR A 262 -4.38 -51.40 10.63
C THR A 262 -4.04 -50.21 9.73
N GLY A 263 -4.22 -50.35 8.41
CA GLY A 263 -4.05 -49.25 7.46
C GLY A 263 -5.03 -48.09 7.68
N SER A 264 -6.28 -48.40 8.04
CA SER A 264 -7.29 -47.42 8.42
C SER A 264 -6.90 -46.64 9.68
N ALA A 265 -6.31 -47.30 10.68
CA ALA A 265 -5.88 -46.66 11.92
C ALA A 265 -4.79 -45.61 11.67
N SER A 266 -3.84 -45.91 10.78
CA SER A 266 -2.80 -44.96 10.36
C SER A 266 -3.42 -43.72 9.72
N ARG A 267 -4.31 -43.90 8.74
CA ARG A 267 -4.97 -42.77 8.05
C ARG A 267 -5.81 -41.92 9.01
N VAL A 268 -6.51 -42.55 9.95
CA VAL A 268 -7.28 -41.84 10.97
C VAL A 268 -6.39 -40.98 11.87
N THR A 269 -5.16 -41.44 12.14
CA THR A 269 -4.16 -40.66 12.90
C THR A 269 -3.68 -39.45 12.10
N ASP A 270 -3.43 -39.60 10.80
CA ASP A 270 -3.05 -38.49 9.91
C ASP A 270 -4.17 -37.45 9.79
N ILE A 271 -5.43 -37.91 9.69
CA ILE A 271 -6.60 -37.03 9.68
C ILE A 271 -6.75 -36.32 11.03
N ALA A 272 -6.50 -36.98 12.16
CA ALA A 272 -6.55 -36.36 13.48
C ALA A 272 -5.52 -35.23 13.62
N ALA A 273 -4.28 -35.45 13.16
CA ALA A 273 -3.25 -34.40 13.13
C ALA A 273 -3.67 -33.21 12.24
N SER A 274 -4.26 -33.49 11.08
CA SER A 274 -4.76 -32.45 10.17
C SER A 274 -5.92 -31.64 10.79
N VAL A 275 -6.84 -32.31 11.49
CA VAL A 275 -7.96 -31.64 12.19
C VAL A 275 -7.44 -30.74 13.32
N GLU A 276 -6.41 -31.17 14.04
CA GLU A 276 -5.77 -30.38 15.09
C GLU A 276 -5.05 -29.14 14.51
N GLU A 277 -4.36 -29.29 13.38
CA GLU A 277 -3.76 -28.17 12.64
C GLU A 277 -4.80 -27.17 12.12
N VAL A 278 -5.92 -27.65 11.59
CA VAL A 278 -7.04 -26.79 11.16
C VAL A 278 -7.65 -26.05 12.35
N ALA A 279 -7.78 -26.70 13.51
CA ALA A 279 -8.29 -26.06 14.73
C ALA A 279 -7.36 -24.93 15.20
N VAL A 280 -6.04 -25.17 15.24
CA VAL A 280 -5.04 -24.12 15.55
C VAL A 280 -5.09 -22.98 14.54
N THR A 281 -5.24 -23.29 13.26
CA THR A 281 -5.35 -22.28 12.20
C THR A 281 -6.63 -21.45 12.34
N ALA A 282 -7.76 -22.08 12.71
CA ALA A 282 -9.01 -21.38 12.98
C ALA A 282 -8.89 -20.40 14.16
N GLU A 283 -8.16 -20.77 15.22
CA GLU A 283 -7.89 -19.86 16.35
C GLU A 283 -6.98 -18.69 15.96
N ARG A 284 -5.93 -18.94 15.18
CA ARG A 284 -5.09 -17.87 14.63
C ARG A 284 -5.88 -16.92 13.73
N ASN A 285 -6.73 -17.46 12.88
CA ASN A 285 -7.61 -16.65 12.02
C ASN A 285 -8.56 -15.81 12.87
N ALA A 286 -9.16 -16.36 13.92
CA ALA A 286 -10.03 -15.60 14.83
C ALA A 286 -9.30 -14.41 15.47
N ALA A 287 -8.05 -14.60 15.91
CA ALA A 287 -7.23 -13.52 16.44
C ALA A 287 -6.89 -12.46 15.37
N ALA A 288 -6.54 -12.88 14.16
CA ALA A 288 -6.28 -11.96 13.04
C ALA A 288 -7.53 -11.14 12.66
N ILE A 289 -8.71 -11.75 12.71
CA ILE A 289 -9.97 -11.06 12.42
C ILE A 289 -10.28 -9.99 13.50
N GLU A 290 -10.01 -10.27 14.78
CA GLU A 290 -10.13 -9.26 15.85
C GLU A 290 -9.17 -8.08 15.65
N ALA A 291 -7.92 -8.36 15.28
CA ALA A 291 -6.93 -7.33 14.97
C ALA A 291 -7.39 -6.47 13.77
N ASN A 292 -7.90 -7.10 12.71
CA ASN A 292 -8.44 -6.39 11.54
C ASN A 292 -9.65 -5.52 11.89
N ALA A 293 -10.55 -5.99 12.76
CA ALA A 293 -11.68 -5.20 13.21
C ALA A 293 -11.24 -3.95 13.98
N THR A 294 -10.25 -4.09 14.87
CA THR A 294 -9.67 -2.96 15.61
C THR A 294 -9.00 -1.95 14.66
N ALA A 295 -8.22 -2.44 13.70
CA ALA A 295 -7.59 -1.60 12.68
C ALA A 295 -8.62 -0.87 11.80
N ALA A 296 -9.74 -1.52 11.48
CA ALA A 296 -10.84 -0.89 10.74
C ALA A 296 -11.48 0.26 11.53
N GLU A 297 -11.67 0.12 12.84
CA GLU A 297 -12.18 1.20 13.70
C GLU A 297 -11.21 2.38 13.78
N GLU A 298 -9.91 2.12 13.88
CA GLU A 298 -8.88 3.16 13.84
C GLU A 298 -8.85 3.90 12.51
N LEU A 299 -8.93 3.16 11.40
CA LEU A 299 -9.04 3.73 10.06
C LEU A 299 -10.31 4.57 9.91
N ALA A 300 -11.43 4.17 10.49
CA ALA A 300 -12.68 4.95 10.44
C ALA A 300 -12.50 6.31 11.15
N ARG A 301 -11.90 6.31 12.34
CA ARG A 301 -11.58 7.54 13.07
C ARG A 301 -10.61 8.43 12.28
N SER A 302 -9.60 7.83 11.65
CA SER A 302 -8.64 8.54 10.81
C SER A 302 -9.31 9.18 9.59
N ALA A 303 -10.10 8.43 8.84
CA ALA A 303 -10.84 8.93 7.68
C ALA A 303 -11.78 10.09 8.06
N GLN A 304 -12.47 9.99 9.21
CA GLN A 304 -13.30 11.09 9.71
C GLN A 304 -12.49 12.34 10.05
N SER A 305 -11.30 12.16 10.63
CA SER A 305 -10.40 13.27 10.98
C SER A 305 -9.83 13.94 9.72
N VAL A 306 -9.48 13.16 8.70
CA VAL A 306 -9.06 13.65 7.37
C VAL A 306 -10.20 14.43 6.69
N ALA A 307 -11.44 13.93 6.75
CA ALA A 307 -12.60 14.64 6.20
C ALA A 307 -12.82 16.00 6.90
N GLN A 308 -12.67 16.06 8.23
CA GLN A 308 -12.73 17.33 8.97
C GLN A 308 -11.58 18.28 8.62
N GLY A 309 -10.36 17.75 8.48
CA GLY A 309 -9.20 18.53 8.05
C GLY A 309 -9.39 19.13 6.66
N ALA A 310 -9.95 18.36 5.72
CA ALA A 310 -10.27 18.83 4.38
C ALA A 310 -11.31 19.97 4.39
N GLU A 311 -12.32 19.88 5.25
CA GLU A 311 -13.32 20.95 5.42
C GLU A 311 -12.67 22.23 5.98
N GLN A 312 -11.78 22.10 6.98
CA GLN A 312 -11.03 23.25 7.51
C GLN A 312 -10.13 23.89 6.46
N ILE A 313 -9.45 23.09 5.63
CA ILE A 313 -8.63 23.58 4.50
C ILE A 313 -9.51 24.38 3.53
N ASN A 314 -10.69 23.88 3.18
CA ASN A 314 -11.62 24.57 2.29
C ASN A 314 -12.09 25.92 2.87
N GLN A 315 -12.40 25.96 4.17
CA GLN A 315 -12.78 27.20 4.86
C GLN A 315 -11.62 28.21 4.87
N LEU A 316 -10.39 27.75 5.14
CA LEU A 316 -9.21 28.60 5.14
C LEU A 316 -8.89 29.14 3.74
N ALA A 317 -9.04 28.30 2.70
CA ALA A 317 -8.90 28.72 1.31
C ALA A 317 -9.93 29.78 0.92
N ALA A 318 -11.19 29.62 1.35
CA ALA A 318 -12.24 30.62 1.13
C ALA A 318 -11.92 31.95 1.84
N ALA A 319 -11.45 31.89 3.10
CA ALA A 319 -11.02 33.07 3.83
C ALA A 319 -9.82 33.77 3.16
N SER A 320 -8.86 32.99 2.65
CA SER A 320 -7.70 33.51 1.89
C SER A 320 -8.11 34.18 0.58
N ALA A 321 -9.09 33.63 -0.13
CA ALA A 321 -9.65 34.23 -1.34
C ALA A 321 -10.35 35.57 -1.02
N ALA A 322 -11.13 35.63 0.06
CA ALA A 322 -11.78 36.86 0.51
C ALA A 322 -10.74 37.94 0.91
N ALA A 323 -9.69 37.55 1.65
CA ALA A 323 -8.61 38.45 2.02
C ALA A 323 -7.87 38.97 0.77
N SER A 324 -7.61 38.10 -0.21
CA SER A 324 -6.97 38.47 -1.48
C SER A 324 -7.80 39.50 -2.24
N ALA A 325 -9.13 39.33 -2.31
CA ALA A 325 -10.02 40.31 -2.94
C ALA A 325 -10.02 41.67 -2.21
N GLN A 326 -9.92 41.68 -0.88
CA GLN A 326 -9.79 42.92 -0.10
C GLN A 326 -8.46 43.63 -0.36
N VAL A 327 -7.35 42.87 -0.47
CA VAL A 327 -6.04 43.44 -0.82
C VAL A 327 -6.10 44.00 -2.24
N GLU A 328 -6.65 43.28 -3.21
CA GLU A 328 -6.83 43.77 -4.59
C GLU A 328 -7.55 45.12 -4.63
N GLY A 329 -8.65 45.26 -3.90
CA GLY A 329 -9.38 46.53 -3.80
C GLY A 329 -8.56 47.65 -3.13
N SER A 330 -7.65 47.30 -2.22
CA SER A 330 -6.74 48.28 -1.58
C SER A 330 -5.61 48.69 -2.52
N THR A 331 -5.05 47.75 -3.28
CA THR A 331 -4.02 48.00 -4.29
C THR A 331 -4.55 48.90 -5.41
N ARG A 332 -5.81 48.75 -5.83
CA ARG A 332 -6.46 49.68 -6.78
C ARG A 332 -6.56 51.10 -6.23
N ARG A 333 -6.95 51.26 -4.96
CA ARG A 333 -7.00 52.58 -4.30
C ARG A 333 -5.62 53.23 -4.18
N ILE A 334 -4.56 52.43 -3.94
CA ILE A 334 -3.19 52.95 -3.90
C ILE A 334 -2.78 53.51 -5.27
N VAL A 335 -3.16 52.85 -6.39
CA VAL A 335 -2.91 53.39 -7.74
C VAL A 335 -3.52 54.79 -7.91
N GLU A 336 -4.77 54.98 -7.49
CA GLU A 336 -5.44 56.29 -7.55
C GLU A 336 -4.69 57.35 -6.73
N ILE A 337 -4.33 57.02 -5.48
CA ILE A 337 -3.58 57.92 -4.58
C ILE A 337 -2.23 58.32 -5.17
N VAL A 338 -1.52 57.37 -5.76
CA VAL A 338 -0.22 57.59 -6.40
C VAL A 338 -0.34 58.54 -7.59
N VAL A 339 -1.35 58.36 -8.45
CA VAL A 339 -1.58 59.23 -9.61
C VAL A 339 -1.85 60.66 -9.15
N ASP A 340 -2.67 60.85 -8.11
CA ASP A 340 -2.97 62.16 -7.55
C ASP A 340 -1.75 62.79 -6.85
N ALA A 341 -0.96 61.99 -6.11
CA ALA A 341 0.27 62.44 -5.47
C ALA A 341 1.30 62.91 -6.51
N ARG A 342 1.46 62.18 -7.62
CA ARG A 342 2.34 62.56 -8.72
C ARG A 342 1.90 63.88 -9.35
N LYS A 343 0.61 64.02 -9.65
CA LYS A 343 0.04 65.27 -10.20
C LYS A 343 0.30 66.46 -9.27
N THR A 344 0.10 66.27 -7.97
CA THR A 344 0.32 67.31 -6.94
C THR A 344 1.80 67.68 -6.83
N ALA A 345 2.71 66.69 -6.89
CA ALA A 345 4.15 66.92 -6.91
C ALA A 345 4.58 67.72 -8.15
N ASP A 346 4.13 67.32 -9.34
CA ASP A 346 4.44 68.02 -10.60
C ASP A 346 3.96 69.48 -10.56
N GLN A 347 2.76 69.73 -10.04
CA GLN A 347 2.23 71.09 -9.84
C GLN A 347 3.06 71.90 -8.83
N SER A 348 3.48 71.27 -7.73
CA SER A 348 4.30 71.93 -6.69
C SER A 348 5.66 72.35 -7.23
N VAL A 349 6.28 71.55 -8.11
CA VAL A 349 7.53 71.93 -8.79
C VAL A 349 7.34 73.19 -9.63
N VAL A 350 6.26 73.26 -10.41
CA VAL A 350 5.96 74.44 -11.25
C VAL A 350 5.80 75.68 -10.38
N ILE A 351 4.94 75.62 -9.36
CA ILE A 351 4.67 76.75 -8.45
C ILE A 351 5.95 77.21 -7.73
N ALA A 352 6.75 76.28 -7.22
CA ALA A 352 7.99 76.61 -6.51
C ALA A 352 9.04 77.23 -7.44
N ARG A 353 9.13 76.79 -8.71
CA ARG A 353 10.02 77.40 -9.71
C ARG A 353 9.57 78.81 -10.09
N GLU A 354 8.27 79.03 -10.29
CA GLU A 354 7.71 80.36 -10.54
C GLU A 354 7.93 81.31 -9.36
N GLY A 355 7.74 80.81 -8.13
CA GLY A 355 8.04 81.52 -6.89
C GLY A 355 9.52 81.91 -6.80
N ALA A 356 10.43 80.97 -7.07
CA ALA A 356 11.87 81.22 -7.02
C ALA A 356 12.30 82.26 -8.07
N ALA A 357 11.76 82.17 -9.29
CA ALA A 357 12.01 83.17 -10.33
C ALA A 357 11.48 84.57 -9.93
N THR A 358 10.35 84.64 -9.24
CA THR A 358 9.78 85.91 -8.75
C THR A 358 10.65 86.51 -7.63
N VAL A 359 11.11 85.69 -6.68
CA VAL A 359 12.03 86.12 -5.61
C VAL A 359 13.37 86.58 -6.20
N GLY A 360 13.91 85.88 -7.20
CA GLY A 360 15.13 86.27 -7.89
C GLY A 360 15.00 87.65 -8.57
N LYS A 361 13.85 87.96 -9.18
CA LYS A 361 13.56 89.31 -9.71
C LYS A 361 13.51 90.37 -8.60
N SER A 362 12.94 90.04 -7.43
CA SER A 362 12.91 90.96 -6.28
C SER A 362 14.31 91.24 -5.73
N ILE A 363 15.19 90.24 -5.66
CA ILE A 363 16.59 90.44 -5.25
C ILE A 363 17.31 91.40 -6.21
N ALA A 364 17.15 91.20 -7.52
CA ALA A 364 17.71 92.10 -8.53
C ALA A 364 17.19 93.54 -8.37
N GLY A 365 15.86 93.70 -8.23
CA GLY A 365 15.25 95.02 -8.04
C GLY A 365 15.68 95.72 -6.74
N LEU A 366 15.91 94.97 -5.66
CA LEU A 366 16.46 95.52 -4.41
C LEU A 366 17.93 95.95 -4.58
N GLY A 367 18.69 95.23 -5.41
CA GLY A 367 20.03 95.64 -5.84
C GLY A 367 20.03 96.98 -6.57
N ASP A 368 19.08 97.16 -7.50
CA ASP A 368 18.89 98.41 -8.24
C ASP A 368 18.49 99.58 -7.31
N ILE A 369 17.57 99.34 -6.36
CA ILE A 369 17.17 100.33 -5.35
C ILE A 369 18.38 100.73 -4.50
N ARG A 370 19.17 99.76 -4.03
CA ARG A 370 20.37 100.02 -3.25
C ARG A 370 21.34 100.93 -4.03
N GLN A 371 21.56 100.62 -5.30
CA GLN A 371 22.43 101.42 -6.17
C GLN A 371 21.91 102.86 -6.34
N ALA A 372 20.62 103.02 -6.63
CA ALA A 372 19.99 104.33 -6.75
C ALA A 372 20.08 105.16 -5.46
N MET A 373 19.98 104.51 -4.29
CA MET A 373 20.13 105.19 -2.99
C MET A 373 21.56 105.64 -2.72
N VAL A 374 22.57 104.84 -3.10
CA VAL A 374 23.98 105.23 -3.02
C VAL A 374 24.27 106.42 -3.92
N GLU A 375 23.75 106.41 -5.15
CA GLU A 375 23.90 107.53 -6.09
C GLU A 375 23.21 108.80 -5.58
N SER A 376 21.99 108.69 -5.06
CA SER A 376 21.24 109.80 -4.44
C SER A 376 22.01 110.41 -3.26
N ALA A 377 22.56 109.58 -2.37
CA ALA A 377 23.42 110.04 -1.28
C ALA A 377 24.64 110.81 -1.79
N GLY A 378 25.25 110.35 -2.90
CA GLY A 378 26.35 111.03 -3.57
C GLY A 378 25.97 112.42 -4.08
N VAL A 379 24.83 112.54 -4.77
CA VAL A 379 24.31 113.83 -5.28
C VAL A 379 24.00 114.78 -4.13
N MET A 380 23.38 114.30 -3.05
CA MET A 380 23.07 115.14 -1.88
C MET A 380 24.32 115.60 -1.14
N LYS A 381 25.36 114.77 -1.05
CA LYS A 381 26.65 115.14 -0.49
C LYS A 381 27.33 116.25 -1.31
N GLU A 382 27.27 116.15 -2.63
CA GLU A 382 27.77 117.20 -3.53
C GLU A 382 26.95 118.50 -3.42
N MET A 383 25.63 118.42 -3.29
CA MET A 383 24.77 119.57 -3.03
C MET A 383 25.12 120.26 -1.70
N GLY A 384 25.37 119.47 -0.65
CA GLY A 384 25.83 119.99 0.65
C GLY A 384 27.16 120.74 0.54
N ARG A 385 28.11 120.19 -0.22
CA ARG A 385 29.42 120.82 -0.50
C ARG A 385 29.25 122.15 -1.25
N ARG A 386 28.41 122.19 -2.29
CA ARG A 386 28.11 123.42 -3.03
C ARG A 386 27.41 124.47 -2.16
N ALA A 387 26.51 124.05 -1.28
CA ALA A 387 25.88 124.95 -0.32
C ALA A 387 26.89 125.54 0.67
N GLU A 388 27.89 124.76 1.11
CA GLU A 388 29.03 125.26 1.91
C GLU A 388 29.84 126.32 1.16
N GLU A 389 30.21 126.07 -0.10
CA GLU A 389 30.91 127.06 -0.93
C GLU A 389 30.10 128.36 -1.10
N ILE A 390 28.78 128.26 -1.30
CA ILE A 390 27.90 129.44 -1.37
C ILE A 390 27.85 130.15 -0.02
N GLY A 391 27.84 129.41 1.10
CA GLY A 391 27.89 129.96 2.45
C GLY A 391 29.12 130.85 2.68
N ASP A 392 30.29 130.38 2.25
CA ASP A 392 31.55 131.12 2.35
C ASP A 392 31.53 132.40 1.49
N ILE A 393 30.94 132.33 0.29
CA ILE A 393 30.74 133.50 -0.57
C ILE A 393 29.81 134.52 0.11
N VAL A 394 28.68 134.06 0.67
CA VAL A 394 27.71 134.94 1.35
C VAL A 394 28.33 135.60 2.59
N GLN A 395 29.16 134.87 3.35
CA GLN A 395 29.93 135.45 4.45
C GLN A 395 30.89 136.53 3.97
N THR A 396 31.56 136.31 2.83
CA THR A 396 32.43 137.30 2.21
C THR A 396 31.66 138.55 1.77
N ILE A 397 30.48 138.38 1.17
CA ILE A 397 29.60 139.51 0.79
C ILE A 397 29.17 140.29 2.03
N ASN A 398 28.79 139.61 3.11
CA ASN A 398 28.42 140.28 4.35
C ASN A 398 29.58 141.10 4.94
N MET A 399 30.81 140.56 4.93
CA MET A 399 32.01 141.30 5.33
C MET A 399 32.27 142.52 4.43
N ILE A 400 32.03 142.42 3.12
CA ILE A 400 32.14 143.55 2.20
C ILE A 400 31.06 144.59 2.51
N ALA A 401 29.81 144.17 2.75
CA ALA A 401 28.71 145.06 3.11
C ALA A 401 29.00 145.81 4.42
N ASP A 402 29.46 145.12 5.47
CA ASP A 402 29.86 145.74 6.74
C ASP A 402 31.01 146.74 6.55
N ARG A 403 32.00 146.38 5.74
CA ARG A 403 33.13 147.28 5.45
C ARG A 403 32.71 148.49 4.61
N THR A 404 31.78 148.30 3.68
CA THR A 404 31.22 149.37 2.85
C THR A 404 30.35 150.30 3.70
N ASN A 405 29.59 149.75 4.65
CA ASN A 405 28.82 150.49 5.64
C ASN A 405 29.74 151.40 6.47
N LEU A 406 30.84 150.86 7.01
CA LEU A 406 31.84 151.64 7.75
C LEU A 406 32.51 152.72 6.90
N LEU A 407 32.87 152.40 5.65
CA LEU A 407 33.44 153.38 4.70
C LEU A 407 32.44 154.50 4.39
N SER A 408 31.17 154.16 4.17
CA SER A 408 30.10 155.12 3.89
C SER A 408 29.79 155.99 5.10
N LEU A 409 29.83 155.44 6.32
CA LEU A 409 29.68 156.20 7.56
C LEU A 409 30.82 157.21 7.73
N ASN A 410 32.07 156.79 7.49
CA ASN A 410 33.21 157.69 7.50
C ASN A 410 33.09 158.79 6.44
N ALA A 411 32.59 158.45 5.25
CA ALA A 411 32.32 159.43 4.19
C ALA A 411 31.17 160.40 4.55
N SER A 412 30.09 159.94 5.18
CA SER A 412 28.99 160.78 5.67
C SER A 412 29.47 161.75 6.76
N ILE A 413 30.33 161.28 7.68
CA ILE A 413 30.94 162.12 8.72
C ILE A 413 31.82 163.21 8.09
N GLU A 414 32.68 162.84 7.15
CA GLU A 414 33.59 163.81 6.51
C GLU A 414 32.83 164.80 5.60
N ALA A 415 31.75 164.36 4.96
CA ALA A 415 30.84 165.21 4.19
C ALA A 415 30.07 166.20 5.08
N ALA A 416 29.65 165.80 6.28
CA ALA A 416 29.07 166.71 7.28
C ALA A 416 30.12 167.73 7.78
N ARG A 417 31.38 167.33 7.86
CA ARG A 417 32.53 168.17 8.27
C ARG A 417 32.86 169.26 7.26
N ALA A 418 32.68 169.00 5.97
CA ALA A 418 32.90 169.95 4.87
C ALA A 418 31.79 171.02 4.71
N GLY A 419 30.76 171.02 5.57
CA GLY A 419 29.70 172.03 5.58
C GLY A 419 28.89 172.09 4.28
N GLU A 420 28.60 173.29 3.78
CA GLU A 420 27.78 173.49 2.56
C GLU A 420 28.41 172.86 1.29
N HIS A 421 29.74 172.71 1.22
CA HIS A 421 30.42 172.07 0.09
C HIS A 421 30.31 170.52 0.09
N GLY A 422 30.00 169.92 1.25
CA GLY A 422 29.89 168.46 1.41
C GLY A 422 28.49 167.89 1.22
N ARG A 423 27.46 168.74 1.04
CA ARG A 423 26.05 168.35 0.99
C ARG A 423 25.74 167.26 -0.05
N GLY A 424 26.31 167.35 -1.25
CA GLY A 424 26.12 166.34 -2.31
C GLY A 424 26.78 164.99 -1.97
N PHE A 425 27.95 165.02 -1.33
CA PHE A 425 28.65 163.82 -0.89
C PHE A 425 27.96 163.14 0.29
N ALA A 426 27.36 163.91 1.21
CA ALA A 426 26.60 163.36 2.34
C ALA A 426 25.38 162.55 1.86
N VAL A 427 24.67 163.01 0.82
CA VAL A 427 23.55 162.28 0.22
C VAL A 427 24.01 160.96 -0.40
N VAL A 428 25.13 160.97 -1.14
CA VAL A 428 25.69 159.76 -1.76
C VAL A 428 26.18 158.77 -0.70
N ALA A 429 26.84 159.27 0.35
CA ALA A 429 27.33 158.43 1.44
C ALA A 429 26.20 157.78 2.24
N GLU A 430 25.10 158.49 2.52
CA GLU A 430 23.91 157.90 3.16
C GLU A 430 23.21 156.87 2.24
N GLU A 431 23.19 157.07 0.92
CA GLU A 431 22.64 156.07 -0.02
C GLU A 431 23.52 154.81 -0.09
N ILE A 432 24.85 154.95 -0.07
CA ILE A 432 25.78 153.80 0.01
C ILE A 432 25.60 153.07 1.35
N ARG A 433 25.36 153.80 2.45
CA ARG A 433 25.07 153.22 3.76
C ARG A 433 23.78 152.40 3.71
N ALA A 434 22.71 152.98 3.19
CA ALA A 434 21.42 152.31 3.01
C ALA A 434 21.50 151.11 2.06
N LEU A 435 22.37 151.16 1.03
CA LEU A 435 22.61 150.04 0.12
C LEU A 435 23.42 148.92 0.79
N SER A 436 24.39 149.27 1.63
CA SER A 436 25.21 148.33 2.40
C SER A 436 24.37 147.61 3.46
N ASP A 437 23.52 148.34 4.19
CA ASP A 437 22.57 147.75 5.15
C ASP A 437 21.58 146.81 4.44
N ARG A 438 21.07 147.20 3.25
CA ARG A 438 20.24 146.32 2.41
C ARG A 438 21.00 145.07 1.93
N ALA A 439 22.27 145.22 1.55
CA ALA A 439 23.12 144.10 1.12
C ALA A 439 23.45 143.15 2.27
N ALA A 440 23.69 143.66 3.48
CA ALA A 440 23.89 142.86 4.69
C ALA A 440 22.62 142.08 5.07
N ALA A 441 21.46 142.75 5.05
CA ALA A 441 20.16 142.10 5.29
C ALA A 441 19.87 141.00 4.26
N ALA A 442 20.06 141.27 2.97
CA ALA A 442 19.89 140.27 1.92
C ALA A 442 20.89 139.10 2.04
N SER A 443 22.14 139.37 2.43
CA SER A 443 23.15 138.33 2.68
C SER A 443 22.78 137.45 3.87
N ALA A 444 22.23 138.03 4.95
CA ALA A 444 21.74 137.29 6.09
C ALA A 444 20.56 136.35 5.72
N ASP A 445 19.65 136.81 4.86
CA ASP A 445 18.56 135.98 4.33
C ASP A 445 19.07 134.83 3.45
N ILE A 446 20.03 135.09 2.56
CA ILE A 446 20.67 134.04 1.75
C ILE A 446 21.41 133.04 2.66
N ALA A 447 22.14 133.51 3.68
CA ALA A 447 22.81 132.64 4.65
C ALA A 447 21.83 131.74 5.42
N LYS A 448 20.60 132.20 5.66
CA LYS A 448 19.54 131.37 6.24
C LYS A 448 19.08 130.28 5.26
N ILE A 449 18.88 130.62 3.98
CA ILE A 449 18.51 129.65 2.94
C ILE A 449 19.59 128.59 2.76
N VAL A 450 20.86 129.00 2.68
CA VAL A 450 22.01 128.09 2.53
C VAL A 450 22.12 127.12 3.70
N ARG A 451 21.98 127.60 4.95
CA ARG A 451 21.93 126.73 6.12
C ARG A 451 20.76 125.75 6.08
N GLY A 452 19.60 126.19 5.58
CA GLY A 452 18.46 125.31 5.30
C GLY A 452 18.83 124.20 4.31
N LEU A 453 19.43 124.55 3.17
CA LEU A 453 19.88 123.60 2.14
C LEU A 453 20.92 122.61 2.68
N GLN A 454 21.88 123.07 3.49
CA GLN A 454 22.85 122.20 4.16
C GLN A 454 22.17 121.21 5.12
N GLY A 455 21.18 121.68 5.88
CA GLY A 455 20.36 120.83 6.75
C GLY A 455 19.62 119.75 5.96
N THR A 456 18.88 120.16 4.94
CA THR A 456 18.13 119.23 4.06
C THR A 456 19.06 118.24 3.35
N ALA A 457 20.25 118.67 2.89
CA ALA A 457 21.23 117.77 2.28
C ALA A 457 21.71 116.69 3.25
N ARG A 458 22.00 117.06 4.51
CA ARG A 458 22.40 116.09 5.56
C ARG A 458 21.29 115.11 5.89
N GLU A 459 20.06 115.60 6.03
CA GLU A 459 18.87 114.76 6.23
C GLU A 459 18.67 113.77 5.08
N ALA A 460 18.79 114.24 3.83
CA ALA A 460 18.66 113.39 2.65
C ALA A 460 19.76 112.33 2.53
N VAL A 461 21.02 112.65 2.91
CA VAL A 461 22.10 111.65 3.01
C VAL A 461 21.79 110.60 4.09
N SER A 462 21.30 111.02 5.25
CA SER A 462 20.92 110.10 6.33
C SER A 462 19.78 109.16 5.92
N ALA A 463 18.73 109.71 5.31
CA ALA A 463 17.61 108.93 4.78
C ALA A 463 18.06 107.97 3.67
N SER A 464 19.02 108.39 2.83
CA SER A 464 19.60 107.53 1.80
C SER A 464 20.39 106.36 2.39
N ALA A 465 21.19 106.62 3.43
CA ALA A 465 21.94 105.58 4.14
C ALA A 465 21.01 104.57 4.84
N GLU A 466 19.91 105.04 5.44
CA GLU A 466 18.88 104.17 6.00
C GLU A 466 18.20 103.32 4.91
N GLY A 467 17.88 103.91 3.76
CA GLY A 467 17.30 103.17 2.63
C GLY A 467 18.23 102.12 2.03
N VAL A 468 19.55 102.37 1.98
CA VAL A 468 20.56 101.34 1.62
C VAL A 468 20.47 100.17 2.60
N LYS A 469 20.45 100.44 3.91
CA LYS A 469 20.34 99.40 4.93
C LYS A 469 19.04 98.60 4.79
N THR A 470 17.90 99.27 4.60
CA THR A 470 16.61 98.60 4.39
C THR A 470 16.61 97.72 3.14
N ALA A 471 17.22 98.18 2.03
CA ALA A 471 17.34 97.39 0.81
C ALA A 471 18.23 96.15 1.01
N GLU A 472 19.33 96.28 1.76
CA GLU A 472 20.20 95.14 2.10
C GLU A 472 19.51 94.12 3.00
N ASP A 473 18.77 94.57 4.02
CA ASP A 473 17.99 93.70 4.90
C ASP A 473 16.87 92.97 4.12
N ALA A 474 16.16 93.68 3.24
CA ALA A 474 15.16 93.08 2.37
C ALA A 474 15.77 92.08 1.37
N SER A 475 16.96 92.38 0.83
CA SER A 475 17.66 91.48 -0.09
C SER A 475 18.09 90.20 0.60
N ARG A 476 18.54 90.29 1.86
CA ARG A 476 18.88 89.12 2.68
C ARG A 476 17.65 88.25 2.92
N LEU A 477 16.51 88.86 3.30
CA LEU A 477 15.26 88.12 3.52
C LEU A 477 14.77 87.43 2.24
N ALA A 478 14.89 88.09 1.09
CA ALA A 478 14.56 87.50 -0.20
C ALA A 478 15.48 86.32 -0.56
N ALA A 479 16.79 86.43 -0.30
CA ALA A 479 17.72 85.32 -0.47
C ALA A 479 17.41 84.13 0.45
N ASP A 480 16.94 84.38 1.68
CA ASP A 480 16.47 83.33 2.59
C ASP A 480 15.22 82.62 2.04
N ALA A 481 14.28 83.37 1.46
CA ALA A 481 13.10 82.82 0.80
C ALA A 481 13.47 81.98 -0.44
N GLU A 482 14.46 82.41 -1.23
CA GLU A 482 14.98 81.64 -2.37
C GLU A 482 15.58 80.30 -1.90
N ARG A 483 16.38 80.30 -0.83
CA ARG A 483 16.91 79.06 -0.22
C ARG A 483 15.81 78.14 0.32
N ALA A 484 14.77 78.69 0.92
CA ALA A 484 13.61 77.92 1.38
C ALA A 484 12.88 77.26 0.20
N LEU A 485 12.68 77.98 -0.91
CA LEU A 485 12.10 77.43 -2.14
C LEU A 485 12.98 76.34 -2.77
N GLY A 486 14.31 76.50 -2.73
CA GLY A 486 15.25 75.46 -3.13
C GLY A 486 15.11 74.17 -2.31
N THR A 487 14.94 74.31 -0.98
CA THR A 487 14.66 73.15 -0.10
C THR A 487 13.33 72.49 -0.45
N ILE A 488 12.28 73.28 -0.73
CA ILE A 488 10.97 72.75 -1.16
C ILE A 488 11.10 71.96 -2.46
N LEU A 489 11.81 72.49 -3.46
CA LEU A 489 12.05 71.79 -4.73
C LEU A 489 12.75 70.45 -4.52
N GLY A 490 13.81 70.42 -3.72
CA GLY A 490 14.50 69.16 -3.38
C GLY A 490 13.60 68.16 -2.65
N GLY A 491 12.72 68.65 -1.77
CA GLY A 491 11.72 67.83 -1.08
C GLY A 491 10.68 67.22 -2.02
N VAL A 492 10.17 68.01 -2.97
CA VAL A 492 9.19 67.55 -3.97
C VAL A 492 9.82 66.56 -4.97
N GLU A 493 11.08 66.75 -5.36
CA GLU A 493 11.82 65.77 -6.17
C GLU A 493 12.05 64.46 -5.40
N GLY A 494 12.31 64.55 -4.09
CA GLY A 494 12.33 63.41 -3.18
C GLY A 494 10.98 62.68 -3.15
N LEU A 495 9.87 63.42 -3.00
CA LEU A 495 8.51 62.86 -3.05
C LEU A 495 8.24 62.15 -4.37
N GLY A 496 8.66 62.72 -5.50
CA GLY A 496 8.50 62.09 -6.82
C GLY A 496 9.25 60.76 -6.96
N ARG A 497 10.40 60.59 -6.28
CA ARG A 497 11.09 59.29 -6.20
C ARG A 497 10.29 58.30 -5.35
N SER A 498 9.83 58.70 -4.17
CA SER A 498 9.02 57.84 -3.30
C SER A 498 7.73 57.37 -3.98
N VAL A 499 7.06 58.24 -4.74
CA VAL A 499 5.86 57.88 -5.51
C VAL A 499 6.16 56.78 -6.54
N ARG A 500 7.29 56.86 -7.26
CA ARG A 500 7.71 55.79 -8.20
C ARG A 500 8.05 54.48 -7.49
N ASP A 501 8.65 54.54 -6.31
CA ASP A 501 8.93 53.35 -5.51
C ASP A 501 7.63 52.67 -5.03
N ILE A 502 6.63 53.47 -4.63
CA ILE A 502 5.29 52.97 -4.29
C ILE A 502 4.61 52.34 -5.52
N GLU A 503 4.69 52.95 -6.71
CA GLU A 503 4.17 52.35 -7.95
C GLU A 503 4.74 50.96 -8.21
N ARG A 504 6.06 50.83 -8.10
CA ARG A 504 6.74 49.55 -8.31
C ARG A 504 6.31 48.50 -7.28
N ALA A 505 6.35 48.84 -5.99
CA ALA A 505 5.93 47.94 -4.92
C ALA A 505 4.46 47.53 -5.06
N ASN A 506 3.60 48.45 -5.48
CA ASN A 506 2.18 48.19 -5.70
C ASN A 506 1.96 47.22 -6.87
N ASN A 507 2.71 47.35 -7.97
CA ASN A 507 2.66 46.41 -9.10
C ASN A 507 3.10 44.99 -8.70
N GLU A 508 4.16 44.87 -7.89
CA GLU A 508 4.58 43.58 -7.30
C GLU A 508 3.47 42.99 -6.41
N GLN A 509 2.81 43.84 -5.63
CA GLN A 509 1.67 43.43 -4.80
C GLN A 509 0.48 42.92 -5.62
N VAL A 510 0.14 43.54 -6.76
CA VAL A 510 -0.89 43.02 -7.69
C VAL A 510 -0.57 41.60 -8.15
N GLN A 511 0.69 41.35 -8.54
CA GLN A 511 1.13 40.03 -8.99
C GLN A 511 1.03 39.00 -7.86
N ALA A 512 1.48 39.36 -6.66
CA ALA A 512 1.40 38.49 -5.48
C ALA A 512 -0.06 38.13 -5.14
N VAL A 513 -0.98 39.10 -5.16
CA VAL A 513 -2.42 38.88 -4.90
C VAL A 513 -3.06 37.97 -5.94
N THR A 514 -2.68 38.13 -7.22
CA THR A 514 -3.16 37.25 -8.30
C THR A 514 -2.70 35.81 -8.08
N ALA A 515 -1.42 35.61 -7.72
CA ALA A 515 -0.87 34.30 -7.38
C ALA A 515 -1.56 33.68 -6.16
N MET A 516 -1.81 34.48 -5.11
CA MET A 516 -2.54 34.03 -3.91
C MET A 516 -3.97 33.57 -4.25
N THR A 517 -4.66 34.29 -5.13
CA THR A 517 -6.03 33.93 -5.55
C THR A 517 -6.04 32.60 -6.31
N GLN A 518 -5.07 32.37 -7.20
CA GLN A 518 -4.92 31.09 -7.91
C GLN A 518 -4.56 29.95 -6.95
N LEU A 519 -3.69 30.21 -5.98
CA LEU A 519 -3.30 29.22 -4.97
C LEU A 519 -4.50 28.85 -4.08
N ALA A 520 -5.28 29.82 -3.61
CA ALA A 520 -6.48 29.58 -2.83
C ALA A 520 -7.50 28.71 -3.60
N ALA A 521 -7.67 28.96 -4.90
CA ALA A 521 -8.54 28.13 -5.75
C ALA A 521 -8.04 26.68 -5.87
N ARG A 522 -6.72 26.48 -6.05
CA ARG A 522 -6.12 25.13 -6.09
C ARG A 522 -6.27 24.39 -4.76
N VAL A 523 -5.97 25.05 -3.64
CA VAL A 523 -6.11 24.47 -2.30
C VAL A 523 -7.55 24.07 -2.01
N ASN A 524 -8.53 24.85 -2.47
CA ASN A 524 -9.96 24.49 -2.33
C ASN A 524 -10.31 23.24 -3.14
N GLU A 525 -9.81 23.12 -4.37
CA GLU A 525 -10.04 21.91 -5.18
C GLU A 525 -9.36 20.67 -4.57
N GLU A 526 -8.11 20.80 -4.11
CA GLU A 526 -7.40 19.73 -3.41
C GLU A 526 -8.13 19.32 -2.12
N GLY A 527 -8.60 20.28 -1.32
CA GLY A 527 -9.42 20.01 -0.15
C GLY A 527 -10.71 19.25 -0.48
N ARG A 528 -11.40 19.59 -1.58
CA ARG A 528 -12.57 18.81 -2.05
C ARG A 528 -12.20 17.38 -2.48
N GLN A 529 -11.04 17.19 -3.11
CA GLN A 529 -10.57 15.85 -3.49
C GLN A 529 -10.22 15.01 -2.27
N ILE A 530 -9.55 15.58 -1.27
CA ILE A 530 -9.27 14.91 0.01
C ILE A 530 -10.57 14.51 0.71
N ALA A 531 -11.57 15.40 0.75
CA ALA A 531 -12.87 15.10 1.34
C ALA A 531 -13.59 13.93 0.64
N ARG A 532 -13.53 13.86 -0.70
CA ARG A 532 -14.05 12.72 -1.47
C ARG A 532 -13.30 11.44 -1.17
N GLY A 533 -11.97 11.47 -1.16
CA GLY A 533 -11.13 10.32 -0.82
C GLY A 533 -11.41 9.78 0.58
N ALA A 534 -11.61 10.66 1.56
CA ALA A 534 -11.99 10.28 2.92
C ALA A 534 -13.38 9.62 2.99
N ALA A 535 -14.34 10.08 2.18
CA ALA A 535 -15.67 9.46 2.07
C ALA A 535 -15.60 8.06 1.44
N GLU A 536 -14.82 7.90 0.36
CA GLU A 536 -14.57 6.61 -0.28
C GLU A 536 -13.87 5.63 0.69
N GLN A 537 -12.88 6.11 1.43
CA GLN A 537 -12.18 5.33 2.45
C GLN A 537 -13.14 4.86 3.55
N THR A 538 -14.06 5.73 4.00
CA THR A 538 -15.10 5.36 4.97
C THR A 538 -16.00 4.24 4.44
N SER A 539 -16.39 4.28 3.17
CA SER A 539 -17.18 3.22 2.53
C SER A 539 -16.40 1.89 2.43
N ALA A 540 -15.11 1.96 2.08
CA ALA A 540 -14.24 0.78 2.06
C ALA A 540 -14.09 0.16 3.46
N ILE A 541 -13.95 0.98 4.50
CA ILE A 541 -13.86 0.54 5.89
C ILE A 541 -15.15 -0.14 6.35
N GLN A 542 -16.32 0.37 5.96
CA GLN A 542 -17.61 -0.29 6.24
C GLN A 542 -17.69 -1.68 5.62
N SER A 543 -17.22 -1.84 4.38
CA SER A 543 -17.14 -3.13 3.70
C SER A 543 -16.17 -4.08 4.41
N LEU A 544 -15.05 -3.57 4.92
CA LEU A 544 -14.06 -4.33 5.68
C LEU A 544 -14.59 -4.79 7.04
N ALA A 545 -15.39 -3.94 7.71
CA ALA A 545 -16.07 -4.28 8.95
C ALA A 545 -17.12 -5.38 8.73
N GLN A 546 -17.89 -5.32 7.64
CA GLN A 546 -18.82 -6.38 7.24
C GLN A 546 -18.07 -7.69 6.95
N GLY A 547 -17.00 -7.65 6.15
CA GLY A 547 -16.19 -8.83 5.84
C GLY A 547 -15.55 -9.45 7.09
N SER A 548 -15.10 -8.62 8.05
CA SER A 548 -14.61 -9.09 9.34
C SER A 548 -15.70 -9.81 10.15
N SER A 549 -16.94 -9.31 10.14
CA SER A 549 -18.07 -9.98 10.79
C SER A 549 -18.36 -11.35 10.18
N GLU A 550 -18.37 -11.45 8.84
CA GLU A 550 -18.55 -12.73 8.15
C GLU A 550 -17.41 -13.71 8.42
N MET A 551 -16.16 -13.23 8.43
CA MET A 551 -15.01 -14.05 8.81
C MET A 551 -15.07 -14.53 10.26
N ARG A 552 -15.50 -13.68 11.22
CA ARG A 552 -15.72 -14.12 12.61
C ARG A 552 -16.73 -15.26 12.68
N ARG A 553 -17.80 -15.19 11.89
CA ARG A 553 -18.82 -16.25 11.80
C ARG A 553 -18.21 -17.53 11.22
N MET A 554 -17.45 -17.44 10.13
CA MET A 554 -16.79 -18.60 9.51
C MET A 554 -15.79 -19.25 10.46
N ALA A 555 -14.92 -18.48 11.12
CA ALA A 555 -13.94 -19.02 12.06
C ALA A 555 -14.62 -19.79 13.21
N ARG A 556 -15.77 -19.30 13.70
CA ARG A 556 -16.58 -19.99 14.72
C ARG A 556 -17.16 -21.31 14.19
N GLN A 557 -17.72 -21.30 12.98
CA GLN A 557 -18.25 -22.51 12.35
C GLN A 557 -17.15 -23.55 12.11
N THR A 558 -15.96 -23.14 11.66
CA THR A 558 -14.81 -24.03 11.48
C THR A 558 -14.36 -24.65 12.80
N LYS A 559 -14.36 -23.87 13.90
CA LYS A 559 -14.04 -24.38 15.24
C LYS A 559 -15.06 -25.41 15.73
N GLU A 560 -16.34 -25.18 15.48
CA GLU A 560 -17.40 -26.14 15.83
C GLU A 560 -17.28 -27.43 15.01
N ALA A 561 -17.11 -27.31 13.68
CA ALA A 561 -16.95 -28.44 12.78
C ALA A 561 -15.71 -29.29 13.09
N THR A 562 -14.56 -28.66 13.36
CA THR A 562 -13.34 -29.39 13.77
C THR A 562 -13.53 -30.10 15.11
N SER A 563 -14.24 -29.50 16.06
CA SER A 563 -14.56 -30.16 17.34
C SER A 563 -15.43 -31.42 17.15
N GLU A 564 -16.38 -31.37 16.23
CA GLU A 564 -17.24 -32.51 15.87
C GLU A 564 -16.47 -33.60 15.11
N GLN A 565 -15.62 -33.21 14.15
CA GLN A 565 -14.72 -34.13 13.45
C GLN A 565 -13.77 -34.85 14.41
N ALA A 566 -13.20 -34.15 15.39
CA ALA A 566 -12.35 -34.75 16.42
C ALA A 566 -13.10 -35.75 17.33
N ARG A 567 -14.42 -35.60 17.50
CA ARG A 567 -15.25 -36.62 18.16
C ARG A 567 -15.49 -37.82 17.26
N SER A 568 -15.87 -37.58 16.01
CA SER A 568 -16.12 -38.65 15.03
C SER A 568 -14.87 -39.52 14.81
N LEU A 569 -13.68 -38.91 14.70
CA LEU A 569 -12.43 -39.66 14.58
C LEU A 569 -12.16 -40.58 15.77
N ARG A 570 -12.49 -40.15 17.00
CA ARG A 570 -12.37 -41.02 18.18
C ARG A 570 -13.30 -42.23 18.10
N ASP A 571 -14.52 -42.06 17.58
CA ASP A 571 -15.45 -43.16 17.37
C ASP A 571 -14.95 -44.11 16.29
N VAL A 572 -14.34 -43.60 15.21
CA VAL A 572 -13.71 -44.41 14.16
C VAL A 572 -12.54 -45.22 14.72
N VAL A 573 -11.66 -44.62 15.52
CA VAL A 573 -10.56 -45.34 16.20
C VAL A 573 -11.10 -46.50 17.05
N ARG A 574 -12.20 -46.26 17.79
CA ARG A 574 -12.85 -47.27 18.62
C ARG A 574 -13.50 -48.39 17.80
N ALA A 575 -14.14 -48.06 16.68
CA ALA A 575 -14.71 -49.05 15.77
C ALA A 575 -13.61 -49.90 15.12
N ASN A 576 -12.50 -49.28 14.76
CA ASN A 576 -11.38 -49.94 14.09
C ASN A 576 -10.64 -50.92 15.01
N THR A 577 -10.45 -50.55 16.29
CA THR A 577 -9.92 -51.47 17.33
C THR A 577 -10.83 -52.66 17.58
N LEU A 578 -12.16 -52.47 17.55
CA LEU A 578 -13.13 -53.57 17.62
C LEU A 578 -13.07 -54.49 16.38
N LEU A 579 -12.89 -53.91 15.19
CA LEU A 579 -12.73 -54.64 13.92
C LEU A 579 -11.50 -55.55 13.95
N THR A 580 -10.33 -55.05 14.36
CA THR A 580 -9.11 -55.84 14.53
C THR A 580 -9.33 -57.00 15.52
N ALA A 581 -9.94 -56.72 16.67
CA ALA A 581 -10.22 -57.77 17.67
C ALA A 581 -11.19 -58.84 17.16
N ASN A 582 -12.17 -58.48 16.32
CA ASN A 582 -13.08 -59.44 15.72
C ASN A 582 -12.42 -60.24 14.59
N ALA A 583 -11.57 -59.62 13.77
CA ALA A 583 -10.79 -60.30 12.73
C ALA A 583 -9.88 -61.38 13.35
N GLU A 584 -9.20 -61.08 14.45
CA GLU A 584 -8.40 -62.07 15.19
C GLU A 584 -9.24 -63.24 15.74
N LYS A 585 -10.45 -62.97 16.23
CA LYS A 585 -11.35 -64.03 16.72
C LYS A 585 -11.82 -64.94 15.59
N VAL A 586 -12.18 -64.37 14.44
CA VAL A 586 -12.58 -65.13 13.25
C VAL A 586 -11.40 -65.97 12.75
N SER A 587 -10.20 -65.40 12.68
CA SER A 587 -8.98 -66.11 12.27
C SER A 587 -8.70 -67.33 13.19
N ARG A 588 -8.82 -67.15 14.52
CA ARG A 588 -8.71 -68.25 15.49
C ARG A 588 -9.78 -69.33 15.27
N ALA A 589 -11.05 -68.95 15.12
CA ALA A 589 -12.15 -69.90 14.90
C ALA A 589 -11.98 -70.68 13.58
N MET A 590 -11.50 -70.04 12.51
CA MET A 590 -11.20 -70.71 11.25
C MET A 590 -10.05 -71.71 11.38
N SER A 591 -9.02 -71.40 12.18
CA SER A 591 -7.93 -72.33 12.49
C SER A 591 -8.44 -73.60 13.19
N GLU A 592 -9.35 -73.45 14.16
CA GLU A 592 -9.98 -74.58 14.84
C GLU A 592 -10.87 -75.41 13.90
N GLN A 593 -11.67 -74.75 13.05
CA GLN A 593 -12.49 -75.45 12.05
C GLN A 593 -11.64 -76.19 11.00
N ALA A 594 -10.49 -75.64 10.61
CA ALA A 594 -9.57 -76.31 9.68
C ALA A 594 -9.04 -77.63 10.26
N ALA A 595 -8.74 -77.65 11.56
CA ALA A 595 -8.37 -78.88 12.27
C ALA A 595 -9.53 -79.89 12.27
N GLY A 596 -10.77 -79.43 12.50
CA GLY A 596 -11.98 -80.27 12.45
C GLY A 596 -12.25 -80.87 11.06
N ALA A 597 -12.16 -80.07 10.00
CA ALA A 597 -12.34 -80.53 8.62
C ALA A 597 -11.27 -81.58 8.23
N THR A 598 -10.03 -81.42 8.70
CA THR A 598 -8.95 -82.39 8.49
C THR A 598 -9.22 -83.73 9.19
N GLN A 599 -9.81 -83.70 10.39
CA GLN A 599 -10.21 -84.92 11.10
C GLN A 599 -11.37 -85.63 10.41
N LEU A 600 -12.37 -84.89 9.91
CA LEU A 600 -13.46 -85.44 9.11
C LEU A 600 -12.96 -86.13 7.83
N ALA A 601 -12.01 -85.51 7.13
CA ALA A 601 -11.37 -86.12 5.95
C ALA A 601 -10.65 -87.43 6.30
N LYS A 602 -9.92 -87.49 7.42
CA LYS A 602 -9.27 -88.72 7.89
C LYS A 602 -10.29 -89.81 8.25
N ALA A 603 -11.38 -89.45 8.92
CA ALA A 603 -12.45 -90.39 9.29
C ALA A 603 -13.15 -90.96 8.05
N ALA A 604 -13.39 -90.14 7.03
CA ALA A 604 -13.97 -90.57 5.75
C ALA A 604 -13.07 -91.60 5.04
N VAL A 605 -11.74 -91.38 5.01
CA VAL A 605 -10.78 -92.34 4.44
C VAL A 605 -10.77 -93.68 5.19
N GLN A 606 -10.86 -93.64 6.52
CA GLN A 606 -10.95 -94.85 7.36
C GLN A 606 -12.27 -95.61 7.11
N MET A 607 -13.40 -94.91 7.07
CA MET A 607 -14.71 -95.51 6.75
C MET A 607 -14.70 -96.15 5.36
N ARG A 608 -14.13 -95.48 4.35
CA ARG A 608 -14.01 -96.04 3.00
C ARG A 608 -13.26 -97.38 2.98
N THR A 609 -12.20 -97.47 3.77
CA THR A 609 -11.40 -98.71 3.89
C THR A 609 -12.20 -99.82 4.56
N LEU A 610 -12.93 -99.51 5.64
CA LEU A 610 -13.76 -100.46 6.38
C LEU A 610 -14.95 -100.97 5.55
N THR A 611 -15.62 -100.08 4.81
CA THR A 611 -16.72 -100.45 3.90
C THR A 611 -16.22 -101.37 2.79
N HIS A 612 -15.03 -101.12 2.24
CA HIS A 612 -14.41 -102.00 1.25
C HIS A 612 -14.10 -103.40 1.80
N GLN A 613 -13.55 -103.49 3.02
CA GLN A 613 -13.29 -104.77 3.71
C GLN A 613 -14.59 -105.52 4.05
N THR A 614 -15.66 -104.81 4.40
CA THR A 614 -16.96 -105.41 4.70
C THR A 614 -17.57 -106.02 3.43
N SER A 615 -17.49 -105.31 2.30
CA SER A 615 -17.97 -105.79 1.00
C SER A 615 -17.25 -107.06 0.54
N THR A 616 -15.92 -107.12 0.68
CA THR A 616 -15.14 -108.33 0.33
C THR A 616 -15.45 -109.52 1.26
N ALA A 617 -15.61 -109.30 2.56
CA ALA A 617 -15.97 -110.35 3.51
C ALA A 617 -17.38 -110.94 3.26
N MET A 618 -18.36 -110.11 2.88
CA MET A 618 -19.72 -110.57 2.53
C MET A 618 -19.71 -111.44 1.25
N ALA A 619 -18.85 -111.12 0.28
CA ALA A 619 -18.69 -111.93 -0.94
C ALA A 619 -18.11 -113.33 -0.64
N GLU A 620 -17.19 -113.45 0.32
CA GLU A 620 -16.65 -114.74 0.79
C GLU A 620 -17.69 -115.56 1.57
N GLN A 621 -18.44 -114.95 2.48
CA GLN A 621 -19.52 -115.62 3.23
C GLN A 621 -20.65 -116.12 2.33
N THR A 622 -20.98 -115.37 1.27
CA THR A 622 -21.99 -115.78 0.27
C THR A 622 -21.56 -117.04 -0.47
N ARG A 623 -20.27 -117.19 -0.81
CA ARG A 623 -19.73 -118.45 -1.37
C ARG A 623 -19.79 -119.61 -0.38
N ALA A 624 -19.51 -119.38 0.90
CA ALA A 624 -19.55 -120.42 1.93
C ALA A 624 -20.97 -120.96 2.20
N LEU A 625 -21.99 -120.09 2.17
CA LEU A 625 -23.40 -120.49 2.30
C LEU A 625 -23.88 -121.42 1.17
N GLY A 626 -23.36 -121.27 -0.05
CA GLY A 626 -23.64 -122.17 -1.17
C GLY A 626 -23.19 -123.62 -0.92
N ALA A 627 -22.13 -123.84 -0.13
CA ALA A 627 -21.65 -125.18 0.22
C ALA A 627 -22.53 -125.87 1.30
N VAL A 628 -23.14 -125.08 2.20
CA VAL A 628 -24.05 -125.59 3.26
C VAL A 628 -25.39 -126.06 2.68
N GLY A 629 -25.86 -125.43 1.59
CA GLY A 629 -27.07 -125.84 0.88
C GLY A 629 -26.99 -127.24 0.25
N ALA A 630 -25.81 -127.66 -0.21
CA ALA A 630 -25.61 -128.97 -0.83
C ALA A 630 -25.65 -130.14 0.18
N LEU A 631 -25.19 -129.93 1.42
CA LEU A 631 -25.23 -130.93 2.50
C LEU A 631 -26.66 -131.23 3.01
N ALA A 632 -27.58 -130.26 2.91
CA ALA A 632 -28.97 -130.43 3.34
C ALA A 632 -29.79 -131.35 2.42
N GLN A 633 -29.42 -131.46 1.14
CA GLN A 633 -30.07 -132.35 0.17
C GLN A 633 -29.74 -133.84 0.38
N GLU A 634 -28.55 -134.18 0.90
CA GLU A 634 -28.15 -135.57 1.17
C GLU A 634 -28.96 -136.21 2.31
N VAL A 635 -29.24 -135.47 3.38
CA VAL A 635 -29.98 -135.97 4.56
C VAL A 635 -31.45 -136.27 4.23
N THR A 636 -32.02 -135.58 3.25
CA THR A 636 -33.41 -135.78 2.78
C THR A 636 -33.62 -137.18 2.17
N SER A 637 -32.58 -137.77 1.57
CA SER A 637 -32.65 -139.09 0.94
C SER A 637 -32.59 -140.28 1.92
N ALA A 638 -32.11 -140.06 3.15
CA ALA A 638 -31.99 -141.07 4.19
C ALA A 638 -33.30 -141.29 4.97
N ALA A 639 -34.11 -140.24 5.16
CA ALA A 639 -35.39 -140.29 5.88
C ALA A 639 -36.49 -141.07 5.12
N GLN A 640 -36.46 -141.05 3.77
CA GLN A 640 -37.46 -141.70 2.91
C GLN A 640 -37.46 -143.24 3.01
N ARG A 641 -36.33 -143.86 3.41
CA ARG A 641 -36.19 -145.33 3.51
C ARG A 641 -36.85 -145.92 4.76
N MET A 642 -37.03 -145.12 5.80
CA MET A 642 -37.60 -145.56 7.09
C MET A 642 -39.14 -145.60 7.08
N ILE A 643 -39.78 -144.84 6.17
CA ILE A 643 -41.24 -144.73 6.02
C ILE A 643 -41.85 -145.98 5.34
N THR A 644 -41.06 -146.71 4.56
CA THR A 644 -41.50 -147.88 3.77
C THR A 644 -41.69 -149.17 4.57
N GLY A 645 -41.26 -149.26 5.84
CA GLY A 645 -41.31 -150.50 6.64
C GLY A 645 -42.52 -150.65 7.58
N LEU A 646 -43.29 -149.59 7.84
CA LEU A 646 -44.37 -149.59 8.84
C LEU A 646 -45.80 -149.53 8.23
N GLY A 647 -45.93 -149.75 6.92
CA GLY A 647 -47.20 -149.70 6.17
C GLY A 647 -47.88 -151.04 5.90
N GLU A 648 -47.21 -152.19 6.06
CA GLU A 648 -47.78 -153.49 5.66
C GLU A 648 -48.75 -154.12 6.67
N GLN A 649 -48.96 -153.51 7.84
CA GLN A 649 -49.90 -154.03 8.85
C GLN A 649 -51.22 -153.23 8.96
N ALA A 650 -51.47 -152.28 8.05
CA ALA A 650 -52.67 -151.41 8.06
C ALA A 650 -53.47 -151.44 6.72
N ALA A 651 -53.38 -152.52 5.95
CA ALA A 651 -53.98 -152.66 4.62
C ALA A 651 -55.45 -153.17 4.60
N GLY A 652 -56.33 -152.65 5.45
CA GLY A 652 -57.73 -153.11 5.53
C GLY A 652 -58.82 -152.04 5.45
N ALA A 653 -58.47 -150.74 5.37
CA ALA A 653 -59.44 -149.66 5.50
C ALA A 653 -59.38 -148.61 4.35
N ALA A 654 -58.78 -148.98 3.21
CA ALA A 654 -59.13 -148.40 1.92
C ALA A 654 -60.45 -149.05 1.49
N GLU A 655 -61.49 -148.30 1.20
CA GLU A 655 -61.78 -147.85 -0.16
C GLU A 655 -63.15 -147.19 -0.03
N VAL A 656 -63.35 -145.95 -0.49
CA VAL A 656 -64.61 -145.61 -1.19
C VAL A 656 -64.60 -144.22 -1.80
N ALA A 657 -64.21 -143.11 -1.17
CA ALA A 657 -64.46 -141.84 -1.86
C ALA A 657 -63.74 -140.64 -1.26
N ARG A 658 -62.68 -140.05 -1.82
CA ARG A 658 -62.04 -140.17 -3.14
C ARG A 658 -62.96 -140.13 -4.37
N VAL A 659 -63.96 -139.24 -4.37
CA VAL A 659 -64.63 -138.83 -5.64
C VAL A 659 -64.72 -137.30 -5.83
N MET A 660 -64.35 -136.44 -4.88
CA MET A 660 -64.55 -134.98 -5.02
C MET A 660 -63.24 -134.18 -4.98
N ASP A 661 -62.23 -134.65 -5.71
CA ASP A 661 -60.95 -133.97 -5.93
C ASP A 661 -60.96 -133.07 -7.19
N ASP A 662 -61.93 -133.17 -8.10
CA ASP A 662 -61.70 -132.65 -9.47
C ASP A 662 -62.68 -131.59 -9.98
N ALA A 663 -63.06 -130.67 -9.11
CA ALA A 663 -63.51 -129.33 -9.52
C ALA A 663 -62.43 -128.27 -9.27
N ARG A 664 -61.18 -128.63 -9.59
CA ARG A 664 -60.56 -128.02 -10.77
C ARG A 664 -60.51 -126.48 -10.78
N LYS A 665 -59.71 -125.94 -9.87
CA LYS A 665 -58.46 -125.24 -10.22
C LYS A 665 -58.39 -124.00 -11.12
N GLN A 666 -59.41 -123.42 -11.75
CA GLN A 666 -59.13 -122.32 -12.71
C GLN A 666 -60.07 -121.12 -12.67
N ALA A 667 -59.69 -120.11 -11.88
CA ALA A 667 -59.87 -118.68 -12.19
C ALA A 667 -59.08 -117.86 -11.15
N ALA A 668 -57.84 -117.48 -11.47
CA ALA A 668 -57.50 -116.09 -11.82
C ALA A 668 -57.21 -115.22 -10.58
N GLN A 669 -55.97 -115.10 -10.07
CA GLN A 669 -54.72 -114.67 -10.73
C GLN A 669 -54.70 -113.22 -11.26
N VAL A 670 -55.42 -112.25 -10.67
CA VAL A 670 -55.27 -110.81 -11.04
C VAL A 670 -55.00 -109.84 -9.85
N ALA A 671 -55.16 -110.25 -8.59
CA ALA A 671 -55.23 -109.27 -7.49
C ALA A 671 -53.91 -108.77 -6.84
N ARG A 672 -52.71 -109.19 -7.27
CA ARG A 672 -51.45 -108.81 -6.57
C ARG A 672 -50.60 -107.71 -7.23
N VAL A 673 -50.99 -107.16 -8.39
CA VAL A 673 -50.22 -106.10 -9.09
C VAL A 673 -50.60 -104.67 -8.67
N VAL A 674 -51.68 -104.47 -7.90
CA VAL A 674 -52.19 -103.11 -7.57
C VAL A 674 -51.49 -102.45 -6.37
N ALA A 675 -50.74 -103.19 -5.54
CA ALA A 675 -50.10 -102.63 -4.34
C ALA A 675 -48.77 -101.87 -4.61
N GLU A 676 -48.14 -102.04 -5.78
CA GLU A 676 -46.82 -101.47 -6.07
C GLU A 676 -46.83 -100.05 -6.69
N ARG A 677 -47.97 -99.54 -7.21
CA ARG A 677 -48.01 -98.19 -7.83
C ARG A 677 -48.36 -97.02 -6.90
N SER A 678 -48.76 -97.27 -5.65
CA SER A 678 -49.14 -96.22 -4.69
C SER A 678 -47.95 -95.49 -4.03
N ARG A 679 -46.75 -96.11 -3.99
CA ARG A 679 -45.56 -95.48 -3.36
C ARG A 679 -44.83 -94.48 -4.26
N ALA A 680 -44.96 -94.56 -5.59
CA ALA A 680 -44.32 -93.63 -6.52
C ALA A 680 -45.00 -92.25 -6.58
N ALA A 681 -46.31 -92.16 -6.32
CA ALA A 681 -47.06 -90.90 -6.35
C ALA A 681 -46.72 -89.95 -5.17
N LYS A 682 -46.27 -90.47 -4.02
CA LYS A 682 -45.87 -89.67 -2.85
C LYS A 682 -44.51 -88.98 -2.98
N GLN A 683 -43.63 -89.42 -3.90
CA GLN A 683 -42.33 -88.77 -4.11
C GLN A 683 -42.42 -87.51 -5.00
N VAL A 684 -43.43 -87.41 -5.87
CA VAL A 684 -43.66 -86.24 -6.75
C VAL A 684 -44.29 -85.06 -5.99
N ASP A 685 -45.11 -85.33 -4.96
CA ASP A 685 -45.72 -84.32 -4.08
C ASP A 685 -44.66 -83.55 -3.25
N THR A 686 -43.69 -84.26 -2.68
CA THR A 686 -42.61 -83.66 -1.86
C THR A 686 -41.65 -82.81 -2.70
N ALA A 687 -41.31 -83.24 -3.92
CA ALA A 687 -40.43 -82.51 -4.83
C ALA A 687 -41.06 -81.21 -5.36
N SER A 688 -42.37 -81.22 -5.66
CA SER A 688 -43.08 -80.02 -6.17
C SER A 688 -43.22 -78.92 -5.10
N ARG A 689 -43.37 -79.30 -3.83
CA ARG A 689 -43.37 -78.35 -2.70
C ARG A 689 -42.00 -77.70 -2.45
N GLN A 690 -40.90 -78.41 -2.72
CA GLN A 690 -39.54 -77.85 -2.61
C GLN A 690 -39.23 -76.83 -3.72
N VAL A 691 -39.68 -77.07 -4.96
CA VAL A 691 -39.51 -76.12 -6.08
C VAL A 691 -40.28 -74.81 -5.84
N ALA A 692 -41.51 -74.88 -5.33
CA ALA A 692 -42.30 -73.70 -4.97
C ALA A 692 -41.65 -72.86 -3.85
N THR A 693 -41.02 -73.51 -2.87
CA THR A 693 -40.32 -72.83 -1.77
C THR A 693 -39.03 -72.14 -2.25
N LEU A 694 -38.30 -72.75 -3.19
CA LEU A 694 -37.09 -72.19 -3.78
C LEU A 694 -37.39 -70.99 -4.70
N ALA A 695 -38.47 -71.05 -5.49
CA ALA A 695 -38.93 -69.96 -6.34
C ALA A 695 -39.32 -68.70 -5.52
N ALA A 696 -39.97 -68.88 -4.37
CA ALA A 696 -40.28 -67.78 -3.44
C ALA A 696 -39.03 -67.13 -2.83
N ALA A 697 -37.99 -67.92 -2.54
CA ALA A 697 -36.71 -67.39 -2.05
C ALA A 697 -35.96 -66.56 -3.12
N VAL A 698 -35.98 -67.01 -4.38
CA VAL A 698 -35.40 -66.27 -5.52
C VAL A 698 -36.14 -64.95 -5.79
N LYS A 699 -37.47 -64.93 -5.66
CA LYS A 699 -38.29 -63.69 -5.77
C LYS A 699 -37.93 -62.66 -4.69
N ASN A 700 -37.77 -63.09 -3.44
CA ASN A 700 -37.38 -62.18 -2.36
C ASN A 700 -35.95 -61.65 -2.52
N ALA A 701 -35.00 -62.51 -2.93
CA ALA A 701 -33.62 -62.10 -3.19
C ALA A 701 -33.49 -61.13 -4.37
N THR A 702 -34.24 -61.34 -5.46
CA THR A 702 -34.27 -60.43 -6.63
C THR A 702 -34.96 -59.09 -6.31
N GLY A 703 -35.96 -59.08 -5.42
CA GLY A 703 -36.58 -57.84 -4.92
C GLY A 703 -35.65 -56.99 -4.06
N GLU A 704 -34.81 -57.60 -3.21
CA GLU A 704 -33.75 -56.93 -2.45
C GLU A 704 -32.65 -56.38 -3.39
N GLN A 705 -32.19 -57.17 -4.36
CA GLN A 705 -31.20 -56.74 -5.35
C GLN A 705 -31.69 -55.60 -6.25
N ALA A 706 -32.98 -55.58 -6.61
CA ALA A 706 -33.58 -54.49 -7.38
C ALA A 706 -33.58 -53.15 -6.59
N LYS A 707 -33.83 -53.19 -5.28
CA LYS A 707 -33.75 -51.99 -4.43
C LYS A 707 -32.31 -51.47 -4.32
N ALA A 708 -31.34 -52.36 -4.15
CA ALA A 708 -29.92 -52.01 -4.08
C ALA A 708 -29.40 -51.40 -5.39
N THR A 709 -29.78 -51.95 -6.55
CA THR A 709 -29.40 -51.40 -7.87
C THR A 709 -30.07 -50.06 -8.17
N THR A 710 -31.30 -49.84 -7.72
CA THR A 710 -31.98 -48.54 -7.84
C THR A 710 -31.32 -47.46 -6.98
N ALA A 711 -30.84 -47.81 -5.79
CA ALA A 711 -30.06 -46.90 -4.95
C ALA A 711 -28.71 -46.54 -5.60
N LEU A 712 -27.99 -47.54 -6.12
CA LEU A 712 -26.73 -47.35 -6.85
C LEU A 712 -26.88 -46.46 -8.09
N ALA A 713 -27.97 -46.58 -8.85
CA ALA A 713 -28.26 -45.71 -9.99
C ALA A 713 -28.44 -44.24 -9.57
N LYS A 714 -29.10 -44.00 -8.43
CA LYS A 714 -29.32 -42.65 -7.88
C LYS A 714 -28.04 -42.02 -7.33
N GLU A 715 -27.17 -42.84 -6.73
CA GLU A 715 -25.81 -42.46 -6.31
C GLU A 715 -24.97 -42.07 -7.54
N GLY A 716 -25.00 -42.89 -8.61
CA GLY A 716 -24.31 -42.63 -9.87
C GLY A 716 -24.73 -41.33 -10.56
N GLU A 717 -26.03 -41.00 -10.52
CA GLU A 717 -26.53 -39.73 -11.05
C GLU A 717 -26.08 -38.52 -10.21
N SER A 718 -25.96 -38.68 -8.89
CA SER A 718 -25.37 -37.66 -8.01
C SER A 718 -23.88 -37.44 -8.31
N VAL A 719 -23.11 -38.51 -8.50
CA VAL A 719 -21.70 -38.43 -8.91
C VAL A 719 -21.56 -37.73 -10.26
N ARG A 720 -22.43 -38.03 -11.24
CA ARG A 720 -22.46 -37.35 -12.54
C ARG A 720 -22.71 -35.84 -12.41
N ARG A 721 -23.67 -35.45 -11.56
CA ARG A 721 -24.00 -34.03 -11.34
C ARG A 721 -22.84 -33.28 -10.68
N ILE A 722 -22.23 -33.89 -9.66
CA ILE A 722 -21.07 -33.34 -8.96
C ILE A 722 -19.91 -33.18 -9.96
N ALA A 723 -19.55 -34.22 -10.72
CA ALA A 723 -18.47 -34.15 -11.71
C ALA A 723 -18.66 -33.03 -12.74
N LYS A 724 -19.89 -32.82 -13.24
CA LYS A 724 -20.19 -31.69 -14.16
C LYS A 724 -20.07 -30.31 -13.50
N GLN A 725 -20.50 -30.18 -12.24
CA GLN A 725 -20.31 -28.93 -11.49
C GLN A 725 -18.83 -28.66 -11.21
N THR A 726 -18.07 -29.69 -10.82
CA THR A 726 -16.63 -29.58 -10.58
C THR A 726 -15.89 -29.22 -11.86
N ALA A 727 -16.23 -29.81 -13.01
CA ALA A 727 -15.62 -29.48 -14.29
C ALA A 727 -15.85 -28.01 -14.69
N ARG A 728 -17.05 -27.45 -14.44
CA ARG A 728 -17.33 -26.02 -14.64
C ARG A 728 -16.52 -25.13 -13.69
N ALA A 729 -16.47 -25.48 -12.41
CA ALA A 729 -15.71 -24.72 -11.43
C ALA A 729 -14.20 -24.71 -11.73
N VAL A 730 -13.65 -25.85 -12.16
CA VAL A 730 -12.24 -25.97 -12.59
C VAL A 730 -11.98 -25.16 -13.88
N ALA A 731 -12.94 -25.08 -14.80
CA ALA A 731 -12.83 -24.24 -15.99
C ALA A 731 -12.82 -22.73 -15.66
N GLU A 732 -13.69 -22.28 -14.74
CA GLU A 732 -13.67 -20.89 -14.23
C GLU A 732 -12.36 -20.58 -13.49
N GLN A 733 -11.83 -21.53 -12.71
CA GLN A 733 -10.53 -21.40 -12.05
C GLN A 733 -9.37 -21.30 -13.05
N ALA A 734 -9.41 -22.06 -14.14
CA ALA A 734 -8.40 -21.98 -15.21
C ALA A 734 -8.39 -20.60 -15.89
N GLU A 735 -9.58 -20.03 -16.15
CA GLU A 735 -9.72 -18.70 -16.75
C GLU A 735 -9.23 -17.59 -15.81
N THR A 736 -9.57 -17.67 -14.51
CA THR A 736 -9.07 -16.71 -13.51
C THR A 736 -7.55 -16.79 -13.33
N VAL A 737 -6.97 -17.99 -13.33
CA VAL A 737 -5.49 -18.16 -13.27
C VAL A 737 -4.82 -17.59 -14.52
N ALA A 738 -5.43 -17.73 -15.70
CA ALA A 738 -4.91 -17.13 -16.93
C ALA A 738 -4.94 -15.59 -16.88
N VAL A 739 -6.03 -14.99 -16.38
CA VAL A 739 -6.13 -13.52 -16.19
C VAL A 739 -5.11 -13.03 -15.16
N LEU A 740 -4.94 -13.74 -14.05
CA LEU A 740 -3.94 -13.43 -13.02
C LEU A 740 -2.52 -13.52 -13.57
N ALA A 741 -2.20 -14.54 -14.37
CA ALA A 741 -0.89 -14.68 -15.00
C ALA A 741 -0.59 -13.52 -15.96
N THR A 742 -1.57 -13.11 -16.75
CA THR A 742 -1.44 -11.97 -17.67
C THR A 742 -1.26 -10.66 -16.91
N THR A 743 -1.98 -10.50 -15.79
CA THR A 743 -1.88 -9.32 -14.91
C THR A 743 -0.54 -9.25 -14.21
N ALA A 744 -0.05 -10.38 -13.68
CA ALA A 744 1.27 -10.51 -13.07
C ALA A 744 2.38 -10.14 -14.07
N ALA A 745 2.33 -10.65 -15.30
CA ALA A 745 3.30 -10.30 -16.35
C ALA A 745 3.32 -8.79 -16.67
N ARG A 746 2.14 -8.16 -16.68
CA ARG A 746 2.01 -6.70 -16.88
C ARG A 746 2.59 -5.90 -15.73
N GLN A 747 2.35 -6.34 -14.49
CA GLN A 747 2.92 -5.72 -13.29
C GLN A 747 4.44 -5.91 -13.22
N THR A 748 4.97 -7.07 -13.58
CA THR A 748 6.42 -7.31 -13.68
C THR A 748 7.07 -6.33 -14.66
N SER A 749 6.51 -6.15 -15.85
CA SER A 749 7.03 -5.20 -16.85
C SER A 749 6.98 -3.74 -16.38
N ALA A 750 5.88 -3.34 -15.72
CA ALA A 750 5.76 -2.00 -15.13
C ALA A 750 6.81 -1.78 -14.03
N MET A 751 7.01 -2.78 -13.15
CA MET A 751 7.97 -2.68 -12.06
C MET A 751 9.43 -2.67 -12.56
N GLN A 752 9.76 -3.45 -13.60
CA GLN A 752 11.07 -3.37 -14.28
C GLN A 752 11.36 -1.94 -14.80
N THR A 753 10.32 -1.25 -15.30
CA THR A 753 10.45 0.13 -15.78
C THR A 753 10.72 1.10 -14.62
N ILE A 754 10.02 0.90 -13.48
CA ILE A 754 10.23 1.70 -12.25
C ILE A 754 11.64 1.48 -11.70
N THR A 755 12.09 0.24 -11.57
CA THR A 755 13.45 -0.08 -11.08
C THR A 755 14.52 0.58 -11.96
N ARG A 756 14.36 0.54 -13.29
CA ARG A 756 15.29 1.20 -14.23
C ARG A 756 15.29 2.72 -14.08
N ALA A 757 14.11 3.34 -13.99
CA ALA A 757 13.98 4.79 -13.83
C ALA A 757 14.56 5.26 -12.48
N SER A 758 14.33 4.53 -11.39
CA SER A 758 14.91 4.83 -10.08
C SER A 758 16.44 4.69 -10.10
N ALA A 759 16.99 3.67 -10.74
CA ALA A 759 18.44 3.51 -10.90
C ALA A 759 19.08 4.67 -11.69
N GLU A 760 18.42 5.15 -12.75
CA GLU A 760 18.86 6.34 -13.50
C GLU A 760 18.82 7.61 -12.63
N GLN A 761 17.77 7.78 -11.82
CA GLN A 761 17.64 8.92 -10.90
C GLN A 761 18.70 8.91 -9.79
N VAL A 762 19.06 7.75 -9.24
CA VAL A 762 20.19 7.63 -8.30
C VAL A 762 21.48 8.15 -8.93
N GLY A 763 21.80 7.70 -10.16
CA GLY A 763 23.01 8.15 -10.86
C GLY A 763 23.03 9.66 -11.17
N VAL A 764 21.87 10.26 -11.44
CA VAL A 764 21.75 11.72 -11.62
C VAL A 764 21.95 12.46 -10.30
N ALA A 765 21.37 11.97 -9.20
CA ALA A 765 21.51 12.57 -7.88
C ALA A 765 22.97 12.53 -7.38
N GLU A 766 23.67 11.41 -7.61
CA GLU A 766 25.10 11.29 -7.28
C GLU A 766 25.99 12.26 -8.08
N LYS A 767 25.71 12.43 -9.38
CA LYS A 767 26.42 13.42 -10.22
C LYS A 767 26.15 14.85 -9.75
N LEU A 768 24.91 15.18 -9.40
CA LEU A 768 24.55 16.48 -8.84
C LEU A 768 25.26 16.74 -7.51
N ALA A 769 25.26 15.76 -6.59
CA ALA A 769 25.96 15.87 -5.32
C ALA A 769 27.46 16.14 -5.52
N LYS A 770 28.11 15.43 -6.45
CA LYS A 770 29.52 15.68 -6.80
C LYS A 770 29.74 17.09 -7.37
N THR A 771 28.81 17.57 -8.18
CA THR A 771 28.86 18.92 -8.76
C THR A 771 28.75 20.00 -7.69
N PHE A 772 27.84 19.84 -6.71
CA PHE A 772 27.72 20.78 -5.60
C PHE A 772 28.96 20.79 -4.69
N VAL A 773 29.61 19.64 -4.47
CA VAL A 773 30.89 19.56 -3.76
C VAL A 773 31.98 20.36 -4.48
N ASP A 774 32.06 20.25 -5.81
CA ASP A 774 33.04 21.00 -6.61
C ASP A 774 32.74 22.51 -6.62
N VAL A 775 31.46 22.91 -6.71
CA VAL A 775 31.04 24.32 -6.61
C VAL A 775 31.39 24.90 -5.25
N ARG A 776 31.16 24.16 -4.15
CA ARG A 776 31.56 24.56 -2.79
C ARG A 776 33.07 24.78 -2.68
N ALA A 777 33.85 23.84 -3.21
CA ALA A 777 35.31 23.93 -3.18
C ALA A 777 35.81 25.17 -3.94
N ARG A 778 35.19 25.50 -5.08
CA ARG A 778 35.49 26.72 -5.84
C ARG A 778 35.08 27.98 -5.10
N ALA A 779 33.89 28.03 -4.50
CA ALA A 779 33.43 29.17 -3.70
C ALA A 779 34.40 29.48 -2.54
N ARG A 780 34.81 28.46 -1.78
CA ARG A 780 35.80 28.60 -0.70
C ARG A 780 37.19 29.03 -1.20
N ALA A 781 37.61 28.55 -2.37
CA ALA A 781 38.88 28.98 -2.97
C ALA A 781 38.86 30.47 -3.36
N VAL A 782 37.76 30.96 -3.94
CA VAL A 782 37.58 32.38 -4.29
C VAL A 782 37.46 33.25 -3.04
N ALA A 783 36.71 32.81 -2.02
CA ALA A 783 36.63 33.48 -0.72
C ALA A 783 38.01 33.62 -0.06
N GLY A 784 38.85 32.59 -0.15
CA GLY A 784 40.25 32.63 0.31
C GLY A 784 41.12 33.61 -0.47
N ALA A 785 40.95 33.71 -1.80
CA ALA A 785 41.67 34.67 -2.62
C ALA A 785 41.29 36.12 -2.31
N LEU A 786 40.00 36.40 -2.07
CA LEU A 786 39.51 37.72 -1.66
C LEU A 786 40.02 38.13 -0.28
N LEU A 787 40.20 37.19 0.64
CA LEU A 787 40.83 37.44 1.94
C LEU A 787 42.27 37.94 1.78
N VAL A 788 43.06 37.27 0.94
CA VAL A 788 44.44 37.68 0.63
C VAL A 788 44.44 39.05 -0.01
N GLN A 789 43.57 39.30 -1.00
CA GLN A 789 43.47 40.59 -1.68
C GLN A 789 43.07 41.74 -0.74
N ALA A 790 42.12 41.51 0.18
CA ALA A 790 41.74 42.49 1.19
C ALA A 790 42.88 42.78 2.18
N ARG A 791 43.66 41.77 2.56
CA ARG A 791 44.84 41.93 3.40
C ARG A 791 45.93 42.74 2.72
N ASP A 792 46.20 42.47 1.44
CA ASP A 792 47.20 43.21 0.66
C ASP A 792 46.78 44.68 0.43
N ALA A 793 45.48 44.92 0.23
CA ALA A 793 44.92 46.27 0.14
C ALA A 793 45.07 47.05 1.45
N LEU A 794 44.87 46.42 2.62
CA LEU A 794 45.13 47.02 3.92
C LEU A 794 46.62 47.31 4.15
N ALA A 795 47.51 46.40 3.77
CA ALA A 795 48.96 46.64 3.84
C ALA A 795 49.41 47.81 2.92
N THR A 796 48.76 47.95 1.76
CA THR A 796 48.97 49.09 0.85
C THR A 796 48.47 50.40 1.46
N ARG A 797 47.32 50.38 2.17
CA ARG A 797 46.81 51.53 2.92
C ARG A 797 47.78 51.95 4.04
N ASP A 798 48.33 51.01 4.79
CA ASP A 798 49.26 51.30 5.89
C ASP A 798 50.57 51.90 5.38
N THR A 799 51.11 51.36 4.28
CA THR A 799 52.32 51.92 3.64
C THR A 799 52.07 53.31 3.06
N LEU A 800 50.93 53.55 2.42
CA LEU A 800 50.54 54.90 1.97
C LEU A 800 50.35 55.88 3.13
N GLY A 801 49.83 55.42 4.27
CA GLY A 801 49.74 56.21 5.50
C GLY A 801 51.11 56.66 6.03
N GLN A 802 52.11 55.77 5.97
CA GLN A 802 53.49 56.12 6.31
C GLN A 802 54.09 57.15 5.34
N VAL A 803 53.77 57.05 4.05
CA VAL A 803 54.19 58.04 3.02
C VAL A 803 53.56 59.40 3.29
N VAL A 804 52.26 59.46 3.60
CA VAL A 804 51.56 60.70 3.98
C VAL A 804 52.26 61.35 5.17
N ASP A 805 52.56 60.59 6.22
CA ASP A 805 53.20 61.12 7.43
C ASP A 805 54.63 61.65 7.16
N GLN A 806 55.42 60.93 6.34
CA GLN A 806 56.75 61.39 5.94
C GLN A 806 56.72 62.66 5.06
N VAL A 807 55.81 62.71 4.09
CA VAL A 807 55.64 63.85 3.18
C VAL A 807 55.12 65.07 3.92
N SER A 808 54.23 64.89 4.90
CA SER A 808 53.71 65.97 5.75
C SER A 808 54.82 66.61 6.60
N ARG A 809 55.72 65.80 7.18
CA ARG A 809 56.92 66.31 7.88
C ARG A 809 57.84 67.09 6.94
N LEU A 810 58.04 66.58 5.72
CA LEU A 810 58.88 67.24 4.71
C LEU A 810 58.27 68.56 4.22
N ARG A 811 56.94 68.63 4.10
CA ARG A 811 56.17 69.87 3.82
C ARG A 811 56.35 70.89 4.93
N SER A 812 56.17 70.47 6.19
CA SER A 812 56.33 71.34 7.37
C SER A 812 57.74 71.90 7.46
N ALA A 813 58.77 71.04 7.32
CA ALA A 813 60.16 71.46 7.33
C ALA A 813 60.49 72.40 6.15
N SER A 814 59.95 72.15 4.95
CA SER A 814 60.16 73.01 3.78
C SER A 814 59.49 74.38 3.95
N ALA A 815 58.32 74.45 4.58
CA ALA A 815 57.64 75.70 4.92
C ALA A 815 58.40 76.50 5.97
N GLU A 816 58.86 75.85 7.04
CA GLU A 816 59.65 76.47 8.10
C GLU A 816 61.00 76.98 7.57
N HIS A 817 61.69 76.21 6.73
CA HIS A 817 62.89 76.67 6.03
C HIS A 817 62.60 77.83 5.07
N ALA A 818 61.47 77.81 4.35
CA ALA A 818 61.09 78.93 3.48
C ALA A 818 60.86 80.22 4.28
N ASP A 819 60.18 80.14 5.42
CA ASP A 819 59.97 81.30 6.31
C ASP A 819 61.27 81.79 6.94
N THR A 820 62.19 80.88 7.28
CA THR A 820 63.53 81.22 7.78
C THR A 820 64.36 81.93 6.70
N VAL A 821 64.33 81.44 5.46
CA VAL A 821 65.00 82.06 4.31
C VAL A 821 64.37 83.41 3.97
N ALA A 822 63.05 83.56 4.05
CA ALA A 822 62.36 84.84 3.90
C ALA A 822 62.75 85.83 4.99
N HIS A 823 62.91 85.38 6.25
CA HIS A 823 63.36 86.21 7.35
C HIS A 823 64.81 86.67 7.16
N LEU A 824 65.71 85.78 6.72
CA LEU A 824 67.08 86.12 6.32
C LEU A 824 67.08 87.12 5.16
N GLY A 825 66.25 86.91 4.14
CA GLY A 825 66.05 87.84 3.03
C GLY A 825 65.59 89.22 3.51
N SER A 826 64.65 89.30 4.44
CA SER A 826 64.20 90.56 5.07
C SER A 826 65.31 91.26 5.86
N THR A 827 66.22 90.48 6.43
CA THR A 827 67.36 90.98 7.22
C THR A 827 68.44 91.53 6.30
N PHE A 828 68.75 90.84 5.19
CA PHE A 828 69.61 91.34 4.11
C PHE A 828 69.01 92.57 3.43
N ALA A 829 67.69 92.63 3.22
CA ALA A 829 67.00 93.81 2.69
C ALA A 829 67.05 95.00 3.67
N ARG A 830 66.96 94.76 4.99
CA ARG A 830 67.19 95.79 6.03
C ARG A 830 68.65 96.27 6.05
N LEU A 831 69.62 95.37 5.89
CA LEU A 831 71.05 95.71 5.72
C LEU A 831 71.31 96.54 4.46
N ARG A 832 70.63 96.23 3.34
CA ARG A 832 70.61 97.02 2.11
C ARG A 832 69.98 98.41 2.31
N GLY A 833 68.90 98.49 3.08
CA GLY A 833 68.26 99.75 3.47
C GLY A 833 69.12 100.61 4.39
N ALA A 834 69.82 100.00 5.35
CA ALA A 834 70.73 100.68 6.27
C ALA A 834 72.02 101.18 5.56
N THR A 835 72.49 100.49 4.51
CA THR A 835 73.61 100.95 3.66
C THR A 835 73.21 102.05 2.67
N ASN A 836 71.94 102.13 2.27
CA ASN A 836 71.41 103.29 1.55
C ASN A 836 71.19 104.50 2.47
N ALA A 837 70.82 104.30 3.75
CA ALA A 837 70.67 105.38 4.73
C ALA A 837 72.00 106.05 5.10
N THR A 838 73.15 105.36 4.97
CA THR A 838 74.49 105.92 5.18
C THR A 838 75.10 106.59 3.93
N ALA A 839 74.45 106.50 2.76
CA ALA A 839 74.89 107.13 1.52
C ALA A 839 74.09 108.40 1.14
N GLY A 840 73.10 108.80 1.95
CA GLY A 840 72.20 109.94 1.68
C GLY A 840 72.14 111.01 2.77
N GLY A 841 73.16 111.10 3.64
CA GLY A 841 73.20 112.01 4.79
C GLY A 841 74.40 112.95 4.78
N ALA A 842 74.62 113.67 3.67
CA ALA A 842 75.49 114.85 3.60
C ALA A 842 74.95 115.81 2.54
N ALA A 843 73.78 116.42 2.81
CA ALA A 843 73.34 117.71 2.25
C ALA A 843 72.01 118.17 2.89
N SER A 844 72.07 118.80 4.07
CA SER A 844 71.40 120.09 4.41
C SER A 844 71.41 120.34 5.93
N ASP A 845 72.06 121.42 6.36
CA ASP A 845 72.21 121.91 7.76
C ASP A 845 70.87 122.27 8.44
N SER A 846 70.55 121.62 9.57
CA SER A 846 70.04 122.19 10.86
C SER A 846 69.64 121.09 11.83
#